data_AF-A0A8T0FK96-F1
#
_entry.id   AF-A0A8T0FK96-F1
#
_cell.length_a   1.000
_cell.length_b   1.000
_cell.length_c   1.000
_cell.angle_alpha   90.00
_cell.angle_beta   90.00
_cell.angle_gamma   90.00
#
_symmetry.space_group_name_H-M   'P 1'
#
loop_
_entity.id
_entity.type
_entity.pdbx_description
1 polymer ?
#
loop_
_entity_poly.entity_id
_entity_poly.type
_entity_poly.pdbx_seq_one_letter_code
_entity_poly.pdbx_strand_id
1 'polypeptide(L)'
;MSWCTTSFGKVEVAQPQTSTGSIKAQIEIIPCKVCGDKSSGVHYGVITCEGCKVCRSIICYVMRYLVSCAGKLRKFSQCKQQVLYKQQILLRTQSYLTYSLLKMNSGSGFVKPPNILIYVGENRQHVFKNVATNILRCLNVDKYVVYELKKSQVLATPWKENVALLVLVSEEIESSIAEAFKNYLDNKGKMIIFCSNFEYIRAGLKYNVVPGGDKVNISYKNILNVPVIRGKYSYTLDGGHILATNSDEESVIIKSNESGDFIISSVHLALDPELVSHTEDAEKDKENRLLILKSILGDQLGLEIKSVTIPSPTPGYVIVDDDKLLGELKSKFNSKEIHLGKLENSFSVTAELLGTSADVCVPILFESDGAAPIIFDKIAYFSNLKSDHFGHTVVYFPVITSTMIAAEQLSEHENIVIIAGRQISGRGRSGNIWISPEGSAMFTLHFSLSLSSKLGQRMSLLQHMASLAVVHSIRKNPIYNKLNLRLKWPNDLYLGKDRKVGGVLVNTTIQGSIAHVYIGIGINVANEQPTACINSAIESHNSVTGDILPLLKPEEVIALALTELENIIDEFTKSGLDNFLSSYYSYWLHSGQRVTLSSINKEAIIQGLDDYGFLIGFFRRSQSSVVNYQCPRQKNCVVDRVNRNRCQYCRLQKCLALGMSRDAVKFGRMSKKQREKVEDEVRFHRAQLVRPQGTAPSHSTPQPTETSPDSSVFDHQQQPSSSNQHVSYINSGYTYNGDLNTFSTNGYTYTPQAIQFDLGSTDYVDSTTFDPQQQLETIPDANSLLITVVPPGPMTTNSHLELLTKTLTEAHTRTCLYSSDQVAEIMKKPPDVGSILLYKSMDHEQLWLDCAQKLTNIIQQIIEFAKMVPGFMKLSQDDQILLLKAGSFEMSVLRMSRYLDPLTNLVMYGDTMIPSEAFTTADTSEMKLVNNTFETAKSIAELKLTESELALYSACVLLSPDRLGLKNISDVQTLYQAILKALKYELEQTHKLPYKGDVRVFDVLMAKLADLRDLSMLHMETLAKFRMSAPHLEFPALHKGMETNE
;
A
#
# COMPACT_ATOMS: atom_id res chain seq x y z
N MET A 1 -63.05 -46.48 -21.15
CA MET A 1 -63.09 -45.16 -21.82
C MET A 1 -61.72 -44.97 -22.45
N SER A 2 -61.59 -45.31 -23.74
CA SER A 2 -61.48 -44.34 -24.86
C SER A 2 -60.16 -43.54 -24.78
N TRP A 3 -59.07 -44.02 -25.43
CA TRP A 3 -58.72 -43.79 -26.86
C TRP A 3 -58.28 -42.34 -27.12
N CYS A 4 -57.21 -42.00 -27.85
CA CYS A 4 -56.10 -42.73 -28.52
C CYS A 4 -54.95 -41.70 -28.80
N THR A 5 -53.80 -41.93 -29.46
CA THR A 5 -53.30 -43.00 -30.37
C THR A 5 -51.74 -43.09 -30.35
N THR A 6 -51.19 -44.09 -31.07
CA THR A 6 -49.86 -44.24 -31.74
C THR A 6 -48.78 -43.11 -31.69
N SER A 7 -47.46 -43.33 -31.54
CA SER A 7 -46.51 -44.43 -31.96
C SER A 7 -46.26 -44.52 -33.49
N PHE A 8 -45.19 -45.08 -34.07
CA PHE A 8 -43.98 -45.81 -33.62
C PHE A 8 -42.82 -45.51 -34.62
N GLY A 9 -41.54 -45.76 -34.26
CA GLY A 9 -40.44 -45.80 -35.24
C GLY A 9 -39.05 -46.09 -34.63
N LYS A 10 -38.42 -47.20 -35.02
CA LYS A 10 -37.03 -47.58 -34.65
C LYS A 10 -36.07 -47.26 -35.81
N VAL A 11 -34.81 -46.93 -35.52
CA VAL A 11 -33.63 -47.18 -36.37
C VAL A 11 -32.46 -47.63 -35.45
N GLU A 12 -31.42 -48.24 -36.02
CA GLU A 12 -30.48 -49.15 -35.36
C GLU A 12 -29.18 -48.51 -34.81
N VAL A 13 -28.37 -49.34 -34.14
CA VAL A 13 -27.02 -49.01 -33.66
C VAL A 13 -26.00 -49.22 -34.79
N ALA A 14 -25.11 -48.24 -35.01
CA ALA A 14 -23.93 -48.38 -35.87
C ALA A 14 -22.68 -47.81 -35.18
N GLN A 15 -21.52 -48.39 -35.46
CA GLN A 15 -20.22 -47.96 -34.91
C GLN A 15 -19.65 -46.73 -35.66
N PRO A 16 -18.77 -45.94 -35.01
CA PRO A 16 -18.37 -44.63 -35.54
C PRO A 16 -17.41 -44.74 -36.74
N GLN A 17 -17.65 -43.91 -37.76
CA GLN A 17 -16.66 -43.59 -38.79
C GLN A 17 -16.07 -42.20 -38.55
N THR A 18 -14.77 -42.07 -38.76
CA THR A 18 -14.01 -40.83 -38.58
C THR A 18 -14.21 -39.88 -39.76
N SER A 19 -14.61 -38.63 -39.48
CA SER A 19 -14.48 -37.52 -40.44
C SER A 19 -14.22 -36.20 -39.73
N THR A 20 -13.25 -35.44 -40.22
CA THR A 20 -12.77 -34.19 -39.62
C THR A 20 -13.45 -32.97 -40.24
N GLY A 21 -14.59 -32.55 -39.67
CA GLY A 21 -15.36 -31.38 -40.13
C GLY A 21 -15.29 -30.20 -39.15
N SER A 22 -14.70 -29.07 -39.57
CA SER A 22 -14.62 -27.86 -38.75
C SER A 22 -15.96 -27.11 -38.69
N ILE A 23 -16.70 -27.25 -37.59
CA ILE A 23 -17.89 -26.46 -37.31
C ILE A 23 -17.46 -25.06 -36.83
N LYS A 24 -17.41 -24.09 -37.75
CA LYS A 24 -17.27 -22.67 -37.40
C LYS A 24 -18.58 -22.14 -36.84
N ALA A 25 -18.63 -21.86 -35.54
CA ALA A 25 -19.74 -21.14 -34.93
C ALA A 25 -19.89 -19.75 -35.56
N GLN A 26 -21.03 -19.49 -36.19
CA GLN A 26 -21.36 -18.15 -36.71
C GLN A 26 -21.81 -17.26 -35.56
N ILE A 27 -20.94 -16.34 -35.14
CA ILE A 27 -21.31 -15.29 -34.18
C ILE A 27 -22.26 -14.31 -34.88
N GLU A 28 -23.51 -14.22 -34.42
CA GLU A 28 -24.43 -13.17 -34.87
C GLU A 28 -23.88 -11.78 -34.51
N ILE A 29 -23.61 -10.95 -35.52
CA ILE A 29 -23.01 -9.64 -35.29
C ILE A 29 -24.10 -8.63 -34.96
N ILE A 30 -24.31 -8.39 -33.66
CA ILE A 30 -25.30 -7.42 -33.15
C ILE A 30 -25.07 -6.03 -33.80
N PRO A 31 -26.09 -5.41 -34.43
CA PRO A 31 -25.92 -4.12 -35.10
C PRO A 31 -25.81 -2.94 -34.12
N CYS A 32 -25.05 -1.92 -34.52
CA CYS A 32 -24.85 -0.68 -33.76
C CYS A 32 -26.19 0.04 -33.50
N LYS A 33 -26.60 0.16 -32.22
CA LYS A 33 -27.90 0.74 -31.84
C LYS A 33 -28.08 2.21 -32.29
N VAL A 34 -26.99 2.95 -32.49
CA VAL A 34 -27.02 4.34 -32.98
C VAL A 34 -27.32 4.45 -34.48
N CYS A 35 -26.78 3.57 -35.33
CA CYS A 35 -26.79 3.78 -36.79
C CYS A 35 -26.96 2.53 -37.67
N GLY A 36 -27.16 1.34 -37.11
CA GLY A 36 -27.36 0.08 -37.84
C GLY A 36 -26.10 -0.57 -38.43
N ASP A 37 -24.95 0.11 -38.41
CA ASP A 37 -23.66 -0.40 -38.91
C ASP A 37 -23.11 -1.57 -38.06
N LYS A 38 -22.18 -2.37 -38.61
CA LYS A 38 -21.57 -3.51 -37.92
C LYS A 38 -20.91 -3.05 -36.60
N SER A 39 -21.28 -3.63 -35.46
CA SER A 39 -20.67 -3.24 -34.18
C SER A 39 -19.23 -3.75 -34.05
N SER A 40 -18.45 -3.07 -33.21
CA SER A 40 -17.09 -3.43 -32.80
C SER A 40 -16.96 -3.64 -31.28
N GLY A 41 -18.01 -3.39 -30.51
CA GLY A 41 -18.07 -3.64 -29.08
C GLY A 41 -19.12 -2.80 -28.34
N VAL A 42 -19.09 -2.85 -27.02
CA VAL A 42 -19.81 -1.91 -26.15
C VAL A 42 -18.92 -0.68 -25.94
N HIS A 43 -19.42 0.50 -26.27
CA HIS A 43 -18.74 1.77 -25.97
C HIS A 43 -19.70 2.70 -25.24
N TYR A 44 -19.23 3.34 -24.16
CA TYR A 44 -20.00 4.30 -23.37
C TYR A 44 -21.33 3.77 -22.82
N GLY A 45 -21.43 2.44 -22.62
CA GLY A 45 -22.63 1.73 -22.19
C GLY A 45 -23.50 1.13 -23.31
N VAL A 46 -23.15 1.32 -24.60
CA VAL A 46 -24.02 0.94 -25.74
C VAL A 46 -23.26 0.18 -26.84
N ILE A 47 -23.86 -0.90 -27.37
CA ILE A 47 -23.34 -1.67 -28.51
C ILE A 47 -23.26 -0.78 -29.77
N THR A 48 -22.04 -0.57 -30.27
CA THR A 48 -21.72 0.42 -31.30
C THR A 48 -20.60 0.02 -32.24
N CYS A 49 -20.50 0.73 -33.37
CA CYS A 49 -19.40 0.64 -34.33
C CYS A 49 -18.36 1.75 -34.08
N GLU A 50 -17.13 1.56 -34.59
CA GLU A 50 -16.07 2.58 -34.60
C GLU A 50 -16.54 3.94 -35.15
N GLY A 51 -17.37 3.92 -36.19
CA GLY A 51 -17.94 5.13 -36.78
C GLY A 51 -18.84 5.95 -35.84
N CYS A 52 -19.36 5.35 -34.76
CA CYS A 52 -20.17 6.00 -33.72
C CYS A 52 -19.50 6.09 -32.34
N LYS A 53 -18.34 5.45 -32.16
CA LYS A 53 -17.40 5.66 -31.04
C LYS A 53 -16.91 7.12 -30.97
N VAL A 54 -16.73 7.76 -32.12
CA VAL A 54 -16.26 9.16 -32.23
C VAL A 54 -17.42 10.15 -32.15
N CYS A 55 -17.93 10.38 -30.93
CA CYS A 55 -18.88 11.48 -30.68
C CYS A 55 -18.12 12.80 -30.51
N ARG A 56 -18.00 13.60 -31.59
CA ARG A 56 -17.34 14.92 -31.54
C ARG A 56 -18.21 15.93 -30.76
N SER A 57 -17.90 16.14 -29.48
CA SER A 57 -18.17 17.33 -28.64
C SER A 57 -19.64 17.84 -28.55
N ILE A 58 -19.82 19.10 -28.15
CA ILE A 58 -21.06 19.85 -27.85
C ILE A 58 -21.81 19.40 -26.57
N ILE A 59 -21.82 20.27 -25.54
CA ILE A 59 -22.96 20.54 -24.63
C ILE A 59 -22.86 22.00 -24.17
N CYS A 60 -23.90 22.81 -24.41
CA CYS A 60 -24.55 23.68 -23.40
C CYS A 60 -25.67 24.58 -23.99
N TYR A 61 -26.94 24.29 -23.64
CA TYR A 61 -27.95 25.28 -23.21
C TYR A 61 -29.32 24.61 -23.04
N VAL A 62 -29.77 24.42 -21.79
CA VAL A 62 -31.09 24.86 -21.28
C VAL A 62 -30.96 25.00 -19.76
N MET A 63 -30.67 26.22 -19.29
CA MET A 63 -30.91 26.65 -17.91
C MET A 63 -31.68 27.98 -17.97
N ARG A 64 -32.80 27.95 -18.71
CA ARG A 64 -33.56 29.16 -19.11
C ARG A 64 -35.04 28.90 -19.42
N TYR A 65 -35.65 27.88 -18.81
CA TYR A 65 -37.06 27.51 -19.04
C TYR A 65 -37.79 26.98 -17.78
N LEU A 66 -37.52 27.60 -16.62
CA LEU A 66 -38.27 27.40 -15.37
C LEU A 66 -38.88 28.70 -14.84
N VAL A 67 -39.32 29.56 -15.75
CA VAL A 67 -40.31 30.63 -15.49
C VAL A 67 -41.35 30.55 -16.61
N SER A 68 -42.62 30.75 -16.27
CA SER A 68 -43.79 30.64 -17.16
C SER A 68 -44.06 29.25 -17.76
N CYS A 69 -44.91 28.47 -17.08
CA CYS A 69 -46.27 28.18 -17.60
C CYS A 69 -47.08 27.35 -16.59
N ALA A 70 -47.98 27.99 -15.84
CA ALA A 70 -49.07 27.28 -15.17
C ALA A 70 -50.22 27.09 -16.18
N GLY A 71 -50.65 25.85 -16.45
CA GLY A 71 -51.61 25.61 -17.55
C GLY A 71 -52.24 24.21 -17.65
N LYS A 72 -53.36 24.03 -16.94
CA LYS A 72 -54.54 23.20 -17.32
C LYS A 72 -54.33 21.73 -17.79
N LEU A 73 -54.40 20.82 -16.82
CA LEU A 73 -55.45 19.78 -16.63
C LEU A 73 -56.03 18.94 -17.81
N ARG A 74 -56.31 17.66 -17.48
CA ARG A 74 -57.13 16.60 -18.18
C ARG A 74 -56.34 15.81 -19.25
N LYS A 75 -56.51 14.47 -19.39
CA LYS A 75 -57.45 13.49 -18.78
C LYS A 75 -56.75 12.09 -18.70
N PHE A 76 -57.16 11.25 -17.73
CA PHE A 76 -57.31 9.76 -17.70
C PHE A 76 -56.53 8.85 -18.69
N SER A 77 -56.06 7.63 -18.35
CA SER A 77 -56.01 6.87 -17.07
C SER A 77 -55.37 5.48 -17.27
N GLN A 78 -54.37 5.09 -16.45
CA GLN A 78 -53.84 3.73 -16.15
C GLN A 78 -52.42 3.89 -15.53
N CYS A 79 -51.84 2.98 -14.72
CA CYS A 79 -52.42 2.02 -13.77
C CYS A 79 -51.37 1.67 -12.68
N LYS A 80 -51.77 1.68 -11.40
CA LYS A 80 -51.12 1.14 -10.16
C LYS A 80 -49.60 1.26 -9.85
N GLN A 81 -48.66 1.39 -10.79
CA GLN A 81 -47.22 1.22 -10.49
C GLN A 81 -46.53 2.40 -9.75
N GLN A 82 -47.00 3.65 -9.89
CA GLN A 82 -46.27 4.81 -9.33
C GLN A 82 -46.41 5.00 -7.81
N VAL A 83 -47.38 4.36 -7.14
CA VAL A 83 -47.59 4.53 -5.68
C VAL A 83 -46.45 3.86 -4.89
N LEU A 84 -46.08 2.63 -5.25
CA LEU A 84 -44.97 1.90 -4.64
C LEU A 84 -43.63 2.65 -4.79
N TYR A 85 -43.39 3.24 -5.96
CA TYR A 85 -42.17 4.02 -6.20
C TYR A 85 -42.09 5.28 -5.35
N LYS A 86 -43.23 5.97 -5.13
CA LYS A 86 -43.27 7.13 -4.21
C LYS A 86 -43.13 6.74 -2.74
N GLN A 87 -43.67 5.59 -2.30
CA GLN A 87 -43.42 5.09 -0.95
C GLN A 87 -41.94 4.74 -0.72
N GLN A 88 -41.27 4.09 -1.69
CA GLN A 88 -39.82 3.82 -1.59
C GLN A 88 -38.97 5.10 -1.52
N ILE A 89 -39.36 6.17 -2.22
CA ILE A 89 -38.67 7.47 -2.12
C ILE A 89 -38.94 8.12 -0.76
N LEU A 90 -40.18 8.12 -0.27
CA LEU A 90 -40.53 8.74 1.01
C LEU A 90 -39.79 8.07 2.18
N LEU A 91 -39.74 6.73 2.18
CA LEU A 91 -38.98 5.94 3.15
C LEU A 91 -37.48 6.28 3.11
N ARG A 92 -36.87 6.39 1.92
CA ARG A 92 -35.46 6.80 1.78
C ARG A 92 -35.19 8.21 2.33
N THR A 93 -36.11 9.15 2.18
CA THR A 93 -35.99 10.47 2.83
C THR A 93 -36.20 10.43 4.34
N GLN A 94 -37.10 9.58 4.85
CA GLN A 94 -37.23 9.37 6.31
C GLN A 94 -35.95 8.79 6.90
N SER A 95 -35.34 7.78 6.27
CA SER A 95 -34.05 7.21 6.73
C SER A 95 -32.93 8.26 6.79
N TYR A 96 -32.90 9.22 5.86
CA TYR A 96 -31.90 10.30 5.88
C TYR A 96 -32.15 11.32 7.01
N LEU A 97 -33.41 11.64 7.32
CA LEU A 97 -33.74 12.54 8.42
C LEU A 97 -33.54 11.88 9.79
N THR A 98 -33.97 10.63 10.00
CA THR A 98 -33.74 9.94 11.28
C THR A 98 -32.25 9.67 11.52
N TYR A 99 -31.48 9.31 10.50
CA TYR A 99 -30.02 9.17 10.61
C TYR A 99 -29.33 10.51 10.95
N SER A 100 -29.84 11.64 10.44
CA SER A 100 -29.31 12.98 10.77
C SER A 100 -29.68 13.44 12.19
N LEU A 101 -30.87 13.06 12.69
CA LEU A 101 -31.34 13.40 14.04
C LEU A 101 -30.72 12.50 15.13
N LEU A 102 -30.56 11.20 14.86
CA LEU A 102 -29.89 10.27 15.77
C LEU A 102 -28.42 10.65 16.02
N LYS A 103 -27.77 11.31 15.04
CA LYS A 103 -26.39 11.77 15.13
C LYS A 103 -26.14 12.84 16.21
N MET A 104 -27.18 13.36 16.87
CA MET A 104 -27.06 14.33 17.97
C MET A 104 -27.03 13.69 19.38
N ASN A 105 -27.34 12.40 19.55
CA ASN A 105 -27.64 11.81 20.87
C ASN A 105 -26.88 10.51 21.22
N SER A 106 -25.72 10.23 20.61
CA SER A 106 -24.85 9.10 21.01
C SER A 106 -23.38 9.53 21.06
N GLY A 107 -22.73 9.37 22.22
CA GLY A 107 -21.36 9.83 22.46
C GLY A 107 -20.24 9.02 21.77
N SER A 108 -19.03 9.60 21.73
CA SER A 108 -17.78 9.03 21.20
C SER A 108 -17.86 8.45 19.77
N GLY A 109 -17.76 9.34 18.77
CA GLY A 109 -17.82 8.97 17.34
C GLY A 109 -16.50 8.52 16.71
N PHE A 110 -15.96 7.35 17.10
CA PHE A 110 -14.81 6.73 16.43
C PHE A 110 -15.24 5.60 15.46
N VAL A 111 -14.55 5.48 14.32
CA VAL A 111 -14.83 4.53 13.22
C VAL A 111 -14.04 3.22 13.37
N LYS A 112 -12.91 3.30 14.08
CA LYS A 112 -11.92 2.26 14.37
C LYS A 112 -11.66 2.26 15.90
N PRO A 113 -10.94 1.27 16.46
CA PRO A 113 -10.44 1.34 17.84
C PRO A 113 -9.64 2.64 18.04
N PRO A 114 -9.86 3.46 19.09
CA PRO A 114 -9.16 4.74 19.21
C PRO A 114 -7.68 4.57 19.57
N ASN A 115 -6.82 5.35 18.91
CA ASN A 115 -5.36 5.27 19.07
C ASN A 115 -4.86 6.14 20.23
N ILE A 116 -3.93 5.59 21.00
CA ILE A 116 -3.06 6.32 21.92
C ILE A 116 -1.69 6.36 21.26
N LEU A 117 -1.20 7.55 20.92
CA LEU A 117 0.09 7.73 20.25
C LEU A 117 1.13 8.21 21.25
N ILE A 118 2.32 7.61 21.25
CA ILE A 118 3.42 7.98 22.16
C ILE A 118 4.63 8.40 21.33
N TYR A 119 5.04 9.66 21.44
CA TYR A 119 6.27 10.18 20.85
C TYR A 119 7.37 10.26 21.93
N VAL A 120 8.47 9.53 21.72
CA VAL A 120 9.64 9.53 22.63
C VAL A 120 10.89 10.17 22.02
N GLY A 121 10.88 10.53 20.74
CA GLY A 121 12.08 10.88 19.97
C GLY A 121 12.77 9.64 19.37
N GLU A 122 13.94 9.82 18.77
CA GLU A 122 14.67 8.74 18.12
C GLU A 122 15.47 7.88 19.13
N ASN A 123 15.69 6.60 18.83
CA ASN A 123 16.52 5.66 19.59
C ASN A 123 16.11 5.39 21.07
N ARG A 124 14.91 5.80 21.50
CA ARG A 124 14.41 5.65 22.90
C ARG A 124 13.36 4.55 23.09
N GLN A 125 13.47 3.43 22.36
CA GLN A 125 12.48 2.35 22.35
C GLN A 125 12.19 1.76 23.76
N HIS A 126 13.17 1.73 24.66
CA HIS A 126 12.98 1.29 26.05
C HIS A 126 12.05 2.24 26.85
N VAL A 127 12.14 3.56 26.61
CA VAL A 127 11.23 4.56 27.18
C VAL A 127 9.82 4.35 26.64
N PHE A 128 9.68 4.14 25.32
CA PHE A 128 8.38 3.84 24.71
C PHE A 128 7.74 2.61 25.36
N LYS A 129 8.48 1.50 25.48
CA LYS A 129 7.98 0.24 26.04
C LYS A 129 7.46 0.43 27.47
N ASN A 130 8.27 1.02 28.36
CA ASN A 130 7.87 1.22 29.76
C ASN A 130 6.66 2.18 29.91
N VAL A 131 6.66 3.29 29.17
CA VAL A 131 5.55 4.26 29.18
C VAL A 131 4.26 3.66 28.60
N ALA A 132 4.35 2.87 27.53
CA ALA A 132 3.22 2.16 26.95
C ALA A 132 2.66 1.09 27.91
N THR A 133 3.53 0.33 28.59
CA THR A 133 3.17 -0.63 29.64
C THR A 133 2.41 0.05 30.78
N ASN A 134 2.93 1.14 31.34
CA ASN A 134 2.26 1.86 32.43
C ASN A 134 0.95 2.53 32.01
N ILE A 135 0.83 3.01 30.78
CA ILE A 135 -0.44 3.53 30.23
C ILE A 135 -1.47 2.40 30.06
N LEU A 136 -1.07 1.22 29.56
CA LEU A 136 -1.98 0.08 29.40
C LEU A 136 -2.39 -0.57 30.73
N ARG A 137 -1.59 -0.41 31.80
CA ARG A 137 -2.03 -0.71 33.19
C ARG A 137 -3.14 0.23 33.72
N CYS A 138 -3.45 1.31 32.99
CA CYS A 138 -4.49 2.28 33.34
C CYS A 138 -5.73 2.19 32.44
N LEU A 139 -5.57 2.00 31.14
CA LEU A 139 -6.65 2.10 30.14
C LEU A 139 -7.43 0.79 29.96
N ASN A 140 -8.66 0.88 29.44
CA ASN A 140 -9.38 -0.29 28.94
C ASN A 140 -8.68 -0.88 27.69
N VAL A 141 -7.96 -1.98 27.89
CA VAL A 141 -7.27 -2.77 26.85
C VAL A 141 -8.21 -3.33 25.77
N ASP A 142 -9.51 -3.47 26.07
CA ASP A 142 -10.52 -3.92 25.10
C ASP A 142 -11.00 -2.79 24.16
N LYS A 143 -10.50 -1.57 24.36
CA LYS A 143 -10.94 -0.37 23.64
C LYS A 143 -9.82 0.36 22.89
N TYR A 144 -8.69 0.62 23.55
CA TYR A 144 -7.62 1.46 23.03
C TYR A 144 -6.44 0.67 22.46
N VAL A 145 -5.83 1.19 21.39
CA VAL A 145 -4.57 0.65 20.85
C VAL A 145 -3.45 1.67 21.10
N VAL A 146 -2.30 1.21 21.61
CA VAL A 146 -1.10 2.05 21.80
C VAL A 146 -0.12 1.85 20.64
N TYR A 147 0.40 2.94 20.09
CA TYR A 147 1.46 2.92 19.08
C TYR A 147 2.58 3.94 19.39
N GLU A 148 3.81 3.60 18.99
CA GLU A 148 4.91 4.55 18.89
C GLU A 148 4.65 5.48 17.69
N LEU A 149 4.77 6.80 17.90
CA LEU A 149 4.70 7.80 16.85
C LEU A 149 6.12 8.27 16.50
N LYS A 150 6.62 7.86 15.34
CA LYS A 150 7.98 8.17 14.87
C LYS A 150 8.04 9.57 14.23
N LYS A 151 9.21 10.21 14.26
CA LYS A 151 9.45 11.55 13.66
C LYS A 151 8.96 11.66 12.21
N SER A 152 9.27 10.67 11.36
CA SER A 152 8.80 10.60 9.96
C SER A 152 7.28 10.51 9.82
N GLN A 153 6.58 10.00 10.83
CA GLN A 153 5.11 9.98 10.87
C GLN A 153 4.52 11.32 11.33
N VAL A 154 5.13 12.02 12.28
CA VAL A 154 4.62 13.32 12.80
C VAL A 154 4.47 14.38 11.71
N LEU A 155 5.40 14.39 10.75
CA LEU A 155 5.38 15.36 9.63
C LEU A 155 4.50 14.91 8.45
N ALA A 156 3.98 13.68 8.48
CA ALA A 156 3.14 13.10 7.45
C ALA A 156 1.64 13.22 7.77
N THR A 157 0.80 12.70 6.87
CA THR A 157 -0.65 12.51 7.10
C THR A 157 -1.07 11.11 6.65
N PRO A 158 -2.02 10.43 7.34
CA PRO A 158 -2.90 10.94 8.38
C PRO A 158 -2.70 10.26 9.76
N TRP A 159 -1.72 10.69 10.56
CA TRP A 159 -1.58 10.19 11.94
C TRP A 159 -2.56 10.85 12.94
N LYS A 160 -3.02 12.07 12.66
CA LYS A 160 -3.94 12.85 13.52
C LYS A 160 -5.36 12.28 13.55
N GLU A 161 -5.71 11.43 12.59
CA GLU A 161 -7.02 10.78 12.53
C GLU A 161 -7.13 9.68 13.58
N ASN A 162 -8.32 9.52 14.19
CA ASN A 162 -8.63 8.43 15.12
C ASN A 162 -7.78 8.40 16.42
N VAL A 163 -7.10 9.50 16.76
CA VAL A 163 -6.35 9.65 18.02
C VAL A 163 -7.30 10.02 19.17
N ALA A 164 -7.20 9.30 20.29
CA ALA A 164 -7.86 9.63 21.55
C ALA A 164 -6.93 10.38 22.53
N LEU A 165 -5.62 10.09 22.47
CA LEU A 165 -4.58 10.79 23.24
C LEU A 165 -3.24 10.76 22.49
N LEU A 166 -2.52 11.89 22.51
CA LEU A 166 -1.10 11.95 22.22
C LEU A 166 -0.32 12.05 23.56
N VAL A 167 0.79 11.33 23.68
CA VAL A 167 1.68 11.37 24.84
C VAL A 167 3.08 11.73 24.36
N LEU A 168 3.65 12.76 24.97
CA LEU A 168 4.92 13.36 24.58
C LEU A 168 5.93 13.17 25.71
N VAL A 169 7.01 12.42 25.44
CA VAL A 169 8.05 12.07 26.43
C VAL A 169 9.43 12.19 25.78
N SER A 170 9.84 13.41 25.42
CA SER A 170 11.13 13.65 24.76
C SER A 170 11.79 14.93 25.26
N GLU A 171 13.02 14.81 25.76
CA GLU A 171 13.76 15.94 26.34
C GLU A 171 14.07 17.05 25.33
N GLU A 172 14.18 16.71 24.05
CA GLU A 172 14.43 17.66 22.95
C GLU A 172 13.48 17.36 21.78
N ILE A 173 12.72 18.38 21.37
CA ILE A 173 11.74 18.33 20.28
C ILE A 173 12.11 19.40 19.25
N GLU A 174 12.19 19.00 17.98
CA GLU A 174 12.40 19.91 16.85
C GLU A 174 11.20 20.82 16.63
N SER A 175 11.44 22.07 16.21
CA SER A 175 10.38 23.08 16.05
C SER A 175 9.26 22.66 15.09
N SER A 176 9.57 21.88 14.04
CA SER A 176 8.60 21.30 13.10
C SER A 176 7.66 20.28 13.75
N ILE A 177 8.20 19.42 14.63
CA ILE A 177 7.49 18.41 15.40
C ILE A 177 6.61 19.09 16.45
N ALA A 178 7.17 20.07 17.18
CA ALA A 178 6.43 20.88 18.14
C ALA A 178 5.25 21.61 17.48
N GLU A 179 5.44 22.20 16.28
CA GLU A 179 4.37 22.88 15.55
C GLU A 179 3.29 21.90 15.06
N ALA A 180 3.67 20.70 14.61
CA ALA A 180 2.72 19.65 14.25
C ALA A 180 1.83 19.21 15.44
N PHE A 181 2.38 19.24 16.67
CA PHE A 181 1.65 18.96 17.92
C PHE A 181 0.79 20.14 18.41
N LYS A 182 1.28 21.40 18.34
CA LYS A 182 0.45 22.60 18.60
C LYS A 182 -0.78 22.63 17.68
N ASN A 183 -0.57 22.38 16.38
CA ASN A 183 -1.62 22.28 15.39
C ASN A 183 -2.63 21.14 15.70
N TYR A 184 -2.22 20.06 16.37
CA TYR A 184 -3.13 19.03 16.85
C TYR A 184 -3.95 19.51 18.07
N LEU A 185 -3.36 20.26 19.01
CA LEU A 185 -4.10 20.93 20.11
C LEU A 185 -5.10 21.98 19.60
N ASP A 186 -4.73 22.80 18.62
CA ASP A 186 -5.62 23.77 17.96
C ASP A 186 -6.87 23.11 17.38
N ASN A 187 -6.73 21.88 16.87
CA ASN A 187 -7.82 21.04 16.36
C ASN A 187 -8.56 20.25 17.46
N LYS A 188 -8.43 20.66 18.74
CA LYS A 188 -9.02 20.03 19.94
C LYS A 188 -8.53 18.61 20.22
N GLY A 189 -7.32 18.27 19.77
CA GLY A 189 -6.63 17.07 20.19
C GLY A 189 -6.31 17.07 21.69
N LYS A 190 -6.24 15.86 22.28
CA LYS A 190 -5.87 15.66 23.69
C LYS A 190 -4.40 15.27 23.82
N MET A 191 -3.68 15.84 24.78
CA MET A 191 -2.25 15.56 24.97
C MET A 191 -1.82 15.50 26.44
N ILE A 192 -0.94 14.54 26.80
CA ILE A 192 -0.10 14.64 28.00
C ILE A 192 1.33 14.90 27.56
N ILE A 193 1.99 15.83 28.25
CA ILE A 193 3.38 16.20 28.02
C ILE A 193 4.16 15.91 29.31
N PHE A 194 5.14 15.02 29.24
CA PHE A 194 6.04 14.67 30.34
C PHE A 194 7.44 15.22 30.05
N CYS A 195 7.93 16.13 30.90
CA CYS A 195 9.36 16.49 30.98
C CYS A 195 10.02 16.82 29.62
N SER A 196 9.35 17.59 28.77
CA SER A 196 9.74 17.87 27.38
C SER A 196 9.84 19.39 27.15
N ASN A 197 10.72 19.83 26.24
CA ASN A 197 10.95 21.26 25.93
C ASN A 197 9.82 21.93 25.11
N PHE A 198 8.56 21.71 25.49
CA PHE A 198 7.39 22.12 24.73
C PHE A 198 6.84 23.49 25.20
N GLU A 199 7.14 24.56 24.46
CA GLU A 199 6.50 25.87 24.64
C GLU A 199 5.22 25.97 23.77
N TYR A 200 4.16 26.55 24.34
CA TYR A 200 2.92 26.85 23.60
C TYR A 200 2.33 28.20 24.04
N ILE A 201 2.97 29.27 23.52
CA ILE A 201 2.68 30.67 23.83
C ILE A 201 1.18 31.02 23.74
N ARG A 202 0.44 30.46 22.77
CA ARG A 202 -1.01 30.70 22.60
C ARG A 202 -1.83 30.30 23.82
N ALA A 203 -1.39 29.27 24.55
CA ALA A 203 -2.01 28.79 25.77
C ALA A 203 -1.36 29.33 27.05
N GLY A 204 -0.45 30.30 26.94
CA GLY A 204 0.34 30.79 28.08
C GLY A 204 1.34 29.77 28.64
N LEU A 205 1.63 28.68 27.91
CA LEU A 205 2.58 27.66 28.35
C LEU A 205 4.02 28.06 28.02
N LYS A 206 4.85 28.17 29.05
CA LYS A 206 6.32 28.34 28.94
C LYS A 206 7.04 27.34 29.85
N TYR A 207 8.29 27.06 29.55
CA TYR A 207 9.16 26.21 30.37
C TYR A 207 10.43 26.94 30.80
N ASN A 208 11.00 26.52 31.92
CA ASN A 208 12.33 26.91 32.40
C ASN A 208 13.17 25.65 32.63
N VAL A 209 14.46 25.72 32.33
CA VAL A 209 15.40 24.61 32.55
C VAL A 209 15.78 24.55 34.03
N VAL A 210 15.71 23.35 34.61
CA VAL A 210 16.02 23.05 36.02
C VAL A 210 16.85 21.76 36.13
N PRO A 211 17.56 21.52 37.25
CA PRO A 211 18.10 20.21 37.56
C PRO A 211 17.01 19.13 37.52
N GLY A 212 17.33 17.97 36.97
CA GLY A 212 16.40 16.87 36.76
C GLY A 212 17.12 15.52 36.64
N GLY A 213 16.38 14.44 36.90
CA GLY A 213 16.89 13.10 37.17
C GLY A 213 16.71 12.69 38.65
N ASP A 214 16.61 13.66 39.55
CA ASP A 214 16.40 13.43 40.98
C ASP A 214 15.00 12.88 41.30
N LYS A 215 14.90 12.09 42.37
CA LYS A 215 13.61 11.67 42.95
C LYS A 215 13.02 12.81 43.77
N VAL A 216 11.77 13.16 43.51
CA VAL A 216 10.97 14.14 44.27
C VAL A 216 9.65 13.53 44.70
N ASN A 217 9.14 13.92 45.86
CA ASN A 217 7.83 13.48 46.34
C ASN A 217 6.74 14.45 45.87
N ILE A 218 5.62 13.90 45.40
CA ILE A 218 4.47 14.69 44.93
C ILE A 218 3.18 14.32 45.67
N SER A 219 2.24 15.26 45.70
CA SER A 219 0.90 15.09 46.27
C SER A 219 -0.17 15.44 45.23
N TYR A 220 -1.15 14.55 45.05
CA TYR A 220 -2.25 14.66 44.09
C TYR A 220 -3.57 14.25 44.76
N LYS A 221 -4.51 15.18 44.88
CA LYS A 221 -5.77 15.01 45.64
C LYS A 221 -5.48 14.47 47.06
N ASN A 222 -5.88 13.22 47.34
CA ASN A 222 -5.71 12.57 48.64
C ASN A 222 -4.50 11.60 48.67
N ILE A 223 -3.77 11.46 47.56
CA ILE A 223 -2.58 10.60 47.45
C ILE A 223 -1.36 11.50 47.71
N LEU A 224 -0.66 11.27 48.81
CA LEU A 224 0.38 12.15 49.32
C LEU A 224 1.76 11.47 49.26
N ASN A 225 2.82 12.28 49.10
CA ASN A 225 4.23 11.88 49.20
C ASN A 225 4.66 10.73 48.26
N VAL A 226 4.15 10.70 47.03
CA VAL A 226 4.52 9.67 46.04
C VAL A 226 5.85 10.02 45.37
N PRO A 227 6.89 9.15 45.41
CA PRO A 227 8.17 9.43 44.77
C PRO A 227 8.11 9.25 43.25
N VAL A 228 8.58 10.27 42.53
CA VAL A 228 8.63 10.34 41.06
C VAL A 228 9.94 10.98 40.59
N ILE A 229 10.34 10.77 39.34
CA ILE A 229 11.55 11.41 38.78
C ILE A 229 11.21 12.82 38.27
N ARG A 230 11.94 13.85 38.71
CA ARG A 230 11.86 15.23 38.20
C ARG A 230 12.49 15.33 36.81
N GLY A 231 11.80 15.96 35.87
CA GLY A 231 12.36 16.29 34.56
C GLY A 231 13.28 17.51 34.59
N LYS A 232 14.02 17.74 33.50
CA LYS A 232 14.88 18.93 33.30
C LYS A 232 14.11 20.24 33.07
N TYR A 233 12.77 20.20 33.10
CA TYR A 233 11.91 21.33 32.76
C TYR A 233 10.83 21.51 33.82
N SER A 234 10.70 22.75 34.31
CA SER A 234 9.54 23.24 35.07
C SER A 234 8.71 24.15 34.17
N TYR A 235 7.42 24.32 34.46
CA TYR A 235 6.51 25.04 33.57
C TYR A 235 5.67 26.09 34.30
N THR A 236 5.40 27.18 33.58
CA THR A 236 4.37 28.17 33.94
C THR A 236 3.27 28.11 32.88
N LEU A 237 2.02 28.05 33.32
CA LEU A 237 0.84 27.98 32.45
C LEU A 237 -0.19 29.02 32.90
N ASP A 238 -0.33 30.10 32.12
CA ASP A 238 -1.30 31.15 32.42
C ASP A 238 -2.74 30.57 32.48
N GLY A 239 -3.46 30.84 33.57
CA GLY A 239 -4.81 30.30 33.79
C GLY A 239 -4.90 28.78 34.02
N GLY A 240 -3.77 28.07 34.16
CA GLY A 240 -3.74 26.62 34.34
C GLY A 240 -4.29 26.13 35.68
N HIS A 241 -5.00 24.99 35.68
CA HIS A 241 -5.45 24.33 36.90
C HIS A 241 -4.35 23.39 37.43
N ILE A 242 -3.80 23.71 38.60
CA ILE A 242 -2.79 22.86 39.28
C ILE A 242 -3.45 21.55 39.74
N LEU A 243 -2.86 20.43 39.34
CA LEU A 243 -3.33 19.08 39.68
C LEU A 243 -2.49 18.44 40.80
N ALA A 244 -1.19 18.72 40.84
CA ALA A 244 -0.28 18.18 41.85
C ALA A 244 0.85 19.17 42.18
N THR A 245 1.31 19.13 43.43
CA THR A 245 2.47 19.88 43.95
C THR A 245 3.58 18.95 44.45
N ASN A 246 4.81 19.46 44.56
CA ASN A 246 5.89 18.77 45.27
C ASN A 246 5.91 19.13 46.78
N SER A 247 6.91 18.62 47.50
CA SER A 247 7.13 18.91 48.92
C SER A 247 7.41 20.39 49.26
N ASP A 248 7.82 21.20 48.26
CA ASP A 248 8.09 22.64 48.39
C ASP A 248 6.90 23.51 47.93
N GLU A 249 5.71 22.89 47.78
CA GLU A 249 4.47 23.45 47.25
C GLU A 249 4.53 23.94 45.77
N GLU A 250 5.63 23.71 45.05
CA GLU A 250 5.74 24.02 43.61
C GLU A 250 4.75 23.18 42.78
N SER A 251 4.06 23.81 41.83
CA SER A 251 3.15 23.13 40.90
C SER A 251 3.91 22.23 39.92
N VAL A 252 3.80 20.92 40.04
CA VAL A 252 4.50 19.94 39.19
C VAL A 252 3.63 19.40 38.05
N ILE A 253 2.31 19.35 38.21
CA ILE A 253 1.38 18.91 37.16
C ILE A 253 0.27 19.96 37.02
N ILE A 254 0.03 20.43 35.79
CA ILE A 254 -0.93 21.50 35.49
C ILE A 254 -1.76 21.12 34.26
N LYS A 255 -3.05 21.44 34.28
CA LYS A 255 -3.99 21.26 33.15
C LYS A 255 -4.36 22.59 32.51
N SER A 256 -4.46 22.63 31.18
CA SER A 256 -4.96 23.80 30.45
C SER A 256 -6.49 23.88 30.51
N ASN A 257 -7.01 25.10 30.61
CA ASN A 257 -8.44 25.39 30.67
C ASN A 257 -8.98 26.08 29.40
N GLU A 258 -8.13 26.73 28.61
CA GLU A 258 -8.57 27.70 27.57
C GLU A 258 -8.14 27.36 26.14
N SER A 259 -7.02 26.66 25.93
CA SER A 259 -6.40 26.48 24.61
C SER A 259 -5.97 25.03 24.34
N GLY A 260 -6.95 24.13 24.27
CA GLY A 260 -6.75 22.70 24.02
C GLY A 260 -6.76 21.87 25.31
N ASP A 261 -7.21 20.61 25.23
CA ASP A 261 -7.34 19.71 26.38
C ASP A 261 -6.02 18.98 26.63
N PHE A 262 -5.07 19.68 27.28
CA PHE A 262 -3.73 19.15 27.56
C PHE A 262 -3.31 19.28 29.02
N ILE A 263 -2.42 18.37 29.42
CA ILE A 263 -1.80 18.32 30.75
C ILE A 263 -0.29 18.31 30.59
N ILE A 264 0.37 19.21 31.34
CA ILE A 264 1.83 19.36 31.38
C ILE A 264 2.36 18.85 32.72
N SER A 265 3.45 18.10 32.70
CA SER A 265 4.06 17.48 33.88
C SER A 265 5.57 17.70 33.93
N SER A 266 6.04 18.25 35.05
CA SER A 266 7.46 18.44 35.43
C SER A 266 8.09 17.16 36.00
N VAL A 267 7.30 16.09 36.10
CA VAL A 267 7.68 14.80 36.67
C VAL A 267 7.22 13.64 35.77
N HIS A 268 7.96 12.54 35.74
CA HIS A 268 7.56 11.35 34.99
C HIS A 268 6.61 10.47 35.81
N LEU A 269 5.32 10.46 35.47
CA LEU A 269 4.35 9.50 36.05
C LEU A 269 4.37 8.14 35.34
N ALA A 270 4.51 8.15 34.01
CA ALA A 270 4.42 6.93 33.21
C ALA A 270 5.75 6.14 33.10
N LEU A 271 6.86 6.67 33.64
CA LEU A 271 8.16 6.00 33.67
C LEU A 271 8.41 5.42 35.06
N ASP A 272 8.87 4.17 35.14
CA ASP A 272 9.21 3.51 36.41
C ASP A 272 10.54 4.04 37.00
N PRO A 273 10.58 4.43 38.30
CA PRO A 273 11.83 4.84 38.97
C PRO A 273 12.82 3.69 39.30
N GLU A 274 12.63 2.50 38.72
CA GLU A 274 13.19 1.24 39.22
C GLU A 274 14.48 0.82 38.48
N LEU A 275 15.55 1.56 38.75
CA LEU A 275 16.92 1.15 38.39
C LEU A 275 17.85 1.00 39.62
N VAL A 276 17.36 1.22 40.85
CA VAL A 276 18.23 1.45 42.03
C VAL A 276 17.78 0.82 43.37
N SER A 277 16.52 0.41 43.57
CA SER A 277 16.05 0.03 44.93
C SER A 277 15.00 -1.08 44.98
N HIS A 278 15.38 -2.25 45.51
CA HIS A 278 14.45 -3.32 45.93
C HIS A 278 14.07 -3.13 47.41
N THR A 279 12.91 -2.53 47.66
CA THR A 279 12.35 -2.30 49.01
C THR A 279 10.83 -2.49 48.97
N GLU A 280 10.20 -2.93 50.06
CA GLU A 280 8.76 -3.26 50.08
C GLU A 280 7.85 -2.06 49.72
N ASP A 281 8.26 -0.83 50.04
CA ASP A 281 7.53 0.38 49.62
C ASP A 281 7.53 0.62 48.10
N ALA A 282 8.45 0.04 47.31
CA ALA A 282 8.60 0.35 45.88
C ALA A 282 7.36 -0.04 45.03
N GLU A 283 6.78 -1.22 45.26
CA GLU A 283 5.55 -1.63 44.57
C GLU A 283 4.32 -0.81 45.01
N LYS A 284 4.29 -0.37 46.27
CA LYS A 284 3.25 0.54 46.80
C LYS A 284 3.37 1.94 46.20
N ASP A 285 4.57 2.47 46.02
CA ASP A 285 4.83 3.74 45.33
C ASP A 285 4.47 3.66 43.83
N LYS A 286 4.77 2.53 43.20
CA LYS A 286 4.39 2.18 41.83
C LYS A 286 2.87 2.12 41.67
N GLU A 287 2.15 1.48 42.59
CA GLU A 287 0.68 1.47 42.62
C GLU A 287 0.12 2.90 42.82
N ASN A 288 0.62 3.66 43.80
CA ASN A 288 0.21 5.05 44.04
C ASN A 288 0.40 5.93 42.80
N ARG A 289 1.54 5.82 42.11
CA ARG A 289 1.81 6.53 40.85
C ARG A 289 0.86 6.10 39.73
N LEU A 290 0.53 4.82 39.62
CA LEU A 290 -0.47 4.32 38.67
C LEU A 290 -1.90 4.75 39.04
N LEU A 291 -2.24 4.95 40.32
CA LEU A 291 -3.52 5.53 40.74
C LEU A 291 -3.63 7.01 40.35
N ILE A 292 -2.55 7.80 40.52
CA ILE A 292 -2.48 9.18 40.01
C ILE A 292 -2.66 9.19 38.48
N LEU A 293 -1.95 8.31 37.75
CA LEU A 293 -2.04 8.21 36.30
C LEU A 293 -3.44 7.78 35.82
N LYS A 294 -4.09 6.82 36.49
CA LYS A 294 -5.49 6.43 36.25
C LYS A 294 -6.46 7.62 36.43
N SER A 295 -6.31 8.39 37.51
CA SER A 295 -7.16 9.56 37.78
C SER A 295 -6.91 10.72 36.80
N ILE A 296 -5.70 10.87 36.26
CA ILE A 296 -5.40 11.85 35.21
C ILE A 296 -5.99 11.41 33.85
N LEU A 297 -5.78 10.17 33.44
CA LEU A 297 -6.30 9.65 32.18
C LEU A 297 -7.85 9.60 32.19
N GLY A 298 -8.45 9.16 33.30
CA GLY A 298 -9.90 9.09 33.50
C GLY A 298 -10.53 10.44 33.79
N ASP A 299 -10.40 10.94 35.01
CA ASP A 299 -11.15 12.11 35.49
C ASP A 299 -10.81 13.40 34.72
N GLN A 300 -9.55 13.56 34.31
CA GLN A 300 -9.09 14.81 33.67
C GLN A 300 -9.17 14.77 32.14
N LEU A 301 -8.89 13.63 31.51
CA LEU A 301 -8.87 13.50 30.05
C LEU A 301 -10.05 12.69 29.47
N GLY A 302 -10.93 12.15 30.31
CA GLY A 302 -12.14 11.45 29.87
C GLY A 302 -11.88 10.16 29.09
N LEU A 303 -10.74 9.50 29.34
CA LEU A 303 -10.47 8.16 28.79
C LEU A 303 -11.15 7.09 29.64
N GLU A 304 -11.33 5.91 29.06
CA GLU A 304 -12.03 4.81 29.74
C GLU A 304 -11.03 3.96 30.51
N ILE A 305 -11.14 4.03 31.83
CA ILE A 305 -10.31 3.31 32.80
C ILE A 305 -11.04 2.02 33.20
N LYS A 306 -10.39 0.88 32.98
CA LYS A 306 -10.92 -0.45 33.36
C LYS A 306 -9.76 -1.27 33.90
N SER A 307 -9.83 -1.67 35.17
CA SER A 307 -8.77 -2.48 35.79
C SER A 307 -8.90 -3.92 35.30
N VAL A 308 -8.10 -4.30 34.29
CA VAL A 308 -8.10 -5.62 33.67
C VAL A 308 -6.71 -6.23 33.78
N THR A 309 -6.59 -7.33 34.51
CA THR A 309 -5.48 -8.28 34.33
C THR A 309 -5.61 -8.90 32.95
N ILE A 310 -4.58 -8.79 32.10
CA ILE A 310 -4.54 -9.54 30.85
C ILE A 310 -4.48 -11.04 31.22
N PRO A 311 -5.39 -11.88 30.71
CA PRO A 311 -5.38 -13.29 31.04
C PRO A 311 -4.17 -13.98 30.41
N SER A 312 -3.53 -14.87 31.16
CA SER A 312 -2.46 -15.73 30.66
C SER A 312 -2.96 -16.66 29.54
N PRO A 313 -2.12 -17.03 28.56
CA PRO A 313 -2.44 -18.06 27.59
C PRO A 313 -2.86 -19.39 28.25
N THR A 314 -3.81 -20.07 27.62
CA THR A 314 -4.38 -21.35 28.08
C THR A 314 -4.01 -22.49 27.13
N PRO A 315 -4.11 -23.76 27.56
CA PRO A 315 -4.07 -24.91 26.66
C PRO A 315 -5.02 -24.79 25.46
N GLY A 316 -4.66 -25.46 24.37
CA GLY A 316 -5.52 -25.66 23.21
C GLY A 316 -6.31 -26.96 23.34
N TYR A 317 -7.51 -26.99 22.80
CA TYR A 317 -8.40 -28.15 22.84
C TYR A 317 -8.75 -28.60 21.42
N VAL A 318 -8.49 -29.86 21.09
CA VAL A 318 -8.92 -30.43 19.81
C VAL A 318 -10.43 -30.66 19.83
N ILE A 319 -11.13 -30.12 18.83
CA ILE A 319 -12.57 -30.18 18.68
C ILE A 319 -12.90 -30.76 17.30
N VAL A 320 -13.68 -31.84 17.31
CA VAL A 320 -14.19 -32.58 16.14
C VAL A 320 -15.56 -33.16 16.47
N ASP A 321 -16.30 -33.57 15.43
CA ASP A 321 -17.60 -34.22 15.48
C ASP A 321 -17.59 -35.71 15.10
N ASP A 322 -16.52 -36.21 14.46
CA ASP A 322 -16.31 -37.63 14.14
C ASP A 322 -15.29 -38.31 15.09
N ASP A 323 -15.74 -39.37 15.79
CA ASP A 323 -14.91 -40.23 16.66
C ASP A 323 -13.75 -40.91 15.92
N LYS A 324 -13.91 -41.21 14.61
CA LYS A 324 -12.83 -41.76 13.79
C LYS A 324 -11.75 -40.71 13.54
N LEU A 325 -12.14 -39.50 13.17
CA LEU A 325 -11.23 -38.36 13.02
C LEU A 325 -10.53 -38.04 14.35
N LEU A 326 -11.24 -38.10 15.48
CA LEU A 326 -10.66 -37.98 16.82
C LEU A 326 -9.54 -39.00 17.06
N GLY A 327 -9.75 -40.27 16.67
CA GLY A 327 -8.72 -41.31 16.74
C GLY A 327 -7.48 -41.02 15.89
N GLU A 328 -7.70 -40.56 14.65
CA GLU A 328 -6.60 -40.17 13.75
C GLU A 328 -5.82 -38.95 14.30
N LEU A 329 -6.51 -37.94 14.80
CA LEU A 329 -5.89 -36.74 15.39
C LEU A 329 -5.16 -37.05 16.70
N LYS A 330 -5.66 -37.97 17.54
CA LYS A 330 -4.95 -38.42 18.75
C LYS A 330 -3.56 -38.98 18.44
N SER A 331 -3.37 -39.66 17.31
CA SER A 331 -2.02 -40.09 16.90
C SER A 331 -1.12 -38.95 16.40
N LYS A 332 -1.71 -37.87 15.87
CA LYS A 332 -1.00 -36.71 15.27
C LYS A 332 -0.64 -35.59 16.25
N PHE A 333 -1.40 -35.47 17.34
CA PHE A 333 -1.28 -34.37 18.33
C PHE A 333 -0.79 -34.81 19.72
N ASN A 334 -0.56 -36.11 19.94
CA ASN A 334 -0.06 -36.60 21.22
C ASN A 334 1.25 -35.90 21.61
N SER A 335 1.29 -35.37 22.84
CA SER A 335 2.41 -34.59 23.38
C SER A 335 2.84 -33.36 22.56
N LYS A 336 1.96 -32.75 21.76
CA LYS A 336 2.26 -31.47 21.08
C LYS A 336 1.99 -30.26 21.97
N GLU A 337 2.98 -29.39 22.04
CA GLU A 337 2.89 -28.05 22.61
C GLU A 337 2.98 -27.01 21.50
N ILE A 338 2.26 -25.90 21.63
CA ILE A 338 2.46 -24.71 20.81
C ILE A 338 3.42 -23.79 21.56
N HIS A 339 4.57 -23.53 20.93
CA HIS A 339 5.51 -22.52 21.37
C HIS A 339 4.96 -21.16 20.95
N LEU A 340 4.37 -20.39 21.88
CA LEU A 340 3.92 -19.03 21.59
C LEU A 340 5.09 -18.07 21.36
N GLY A 341 6.31 -18.57 21.56
CA GLY A 341 7.60 -17.91 21.41
C GLY A 341 7.86 -16.95 22.56
N LYS A 342 9.08 -16.39 22.56
CA LYS A 342 9.38 -15.19 23.31
C LYS A 342 8.44 -14.07 22.90
N LEU A 343 7.67 -13.57 23.86
CA LEU A 343 6.86 -12.37 23.72
C LEU A 343 7.70 -11.11 23.43
N GLU A 344 9.03 -11.19 23.51
CA GLU A 344 9.97 -10.11 23.20
C GLU A 344 9.91 -9.64 21.74
N ASN A 345 9.71 -10.56 20.79
CA ASN A 345 9.87 -10.24 19.36
C ASN A 345 8.64 -9.51 18.78
N SER A 346 8.85 -8.21 18.48
CA SER A 346 7.90 -7.18 18.03
C SER A 346 7.01 -6.54 19.12
N PHE A 347 7.52 -5.47 19.74
CA PHE A 347 6.77 -4.41 20.46
C PHE A 347 5.78 -4.83 21.55
N SER A 348 5.81 -6.08 22.03
CA SER A 348 4.77 -6.63 22.90
C SER A 348 4.84 -6.09 24.33
N VAL A 349 4.14 -4.98 24.56
CA VAL A 349 3.77 -4.50 25.89
C VAL A 349 3.02 -5.59 26.68
N THR A 350 2.28 -6.48 25.99
CA THR A 350 1.63 -7.66 26.59
C THR A 350 2.61 -8.52 27.40
N ALA A 351 3.89 -8.62 27.03
CA ALA A 351 4.91 -9.35 27.79
C ALA A 351 5.10 -8.79 29.21
N GLU A 352 5.23 -7.47 29.33
CA GLU A 352 5.45 -6.75 30.59
C GLU A 352 4.16 -6.56 31.40
N LEU A 353 2.99 -6.75 30.77
CA LEU A 353 1.69 -6.81 31.43
C LEU A 353 1.39 -8.22 31.99
N LEU A 354 1.92 -9.28 31.39
CA LEU A 354 1.87 -10.65 31.92
C LEU A 354 2.96 -10.93 32.96
N GLY A 355 4.05 -10.15 32.96
CA GLY A 355 5.19 -10.36 33.86
C GLY A 355 6.09 -11.53 33.47
N THR A 356 6.01 -12.01 32.23
CA THR A 356 6.74 -13.21 31.76
C THR A 356 7.75 -12.88 30.66
N SER A 357 9.04 -13.11 30.95
CA SER A 357 10.15 -12.99 30.00
C SER A 357 10.57 -14.32 29.34
N ALA A 358 9.90 -15.42 29.70
CA ALA A 358 10.16 -16.76 29.17
C ALA A 358 9.36 -17.02 27.87
N ASP A 359 9.84 -17.95 27.05
CA ASP A 359 9.04 -18.61 26.02
C ASP A 359 7.81 -19.27 26.66
N VAL A 360 6.61 -18.89 26.23
CA VAL A 360 5.37 -19.47 26.77
C VAL A 360 4.93 -20.63 25.88
N CYS A 361 5.05 -21.86 26.38
CA CYS A 361 4.44 -23.03 25.75
C CYS A 361 3.02 -23.25 26.28
N VAL A 362 2.10 -23.70 25.42
CA VAL A 362 0.78 -24.20 25.84
C VAL A 362 0.52 -25.57 25.21
N PRO A 363 0.10 -26.60 25.97
CA PRO A 363 -0.16 -27.93 25.43
C PRO A 363 -1.45 -27.97 24.62
N ILE A 364 -1.53 -28.91 23.67
CA ILE A 364 -2.78 -29.30 23.02
C ILE A 364 -3.34 -30.54 23.73
N LEU A 365 -4.61 -30.48 24.13
CA LEU A 365 -5.31 -31.48 24.94
C LEU A 365 -6.56 -31.97 24.19
N PHE A 366 -7.07 -33.15 24.56
CA PHE A 366 -8.39 -33.61 24.13
C PHE A 366 -9.40 -33.50 25.27
N GLU A 367 -10.67 -33.26 24.92
CA GLU A 367 -11.77 -33.15 25.89
C GLU A 367 -11.96 -34.43 26.75
N SER A 368 -11.56 -35.58 26.22
CA SER A 368 -11.57 -36.87 26.93
C SER A 368 -10.63 -36.94 28.13
N ASP A 369 -9.67 -36.02 28.25
CA ASP A 369 -8.48 -36.20 29.08
C ASP A 369 -8.68 -35.60 30.49
N GLY A 370 -9.94 -35.43 30.91
CA GLY A 370 -10.32 -34.93 32.24
C GLY A 370 -10.17 -33.42 32.42
N ALA A 371 -10.07 -32.65 31.33
CA ALA A 371 -9.86 -31.21 31.37
C ALA A 371 -11.08 -30.41 31.88
N ALA A 372 -10.86 -29.15 32.23
CA ALA A 372 -11.89 -28.19 32.58
C ALA A 372 -12.93 -28.02 31.44
N PRO A 373 -14.20 -27.70 31.75
CA PRO A 373 -15.26 -27.59 30.75
C PRO A 373 -14.93 -26.54 29.68
N ILE A 374 -14.92 -26.98 28.43
CA ILE A 374 -14.58 -26.14 27.27
C ILE A 374 -15.76 -25.21 26.97
N ILE A 375 -15.52 -23.90 26.89
CA ILE A 375 -16.56 -22.86 26.72
C ILE A 375 -17.12 -22.80 25.29
N PHE A 376 -16.48 -23.45 24.32
CA PHE A 376 -16.83 -23.45 22.90
C PHE A 376 -18.13 -24.21 22.60
N ASP A 377 -19.10 -23.57 21.96
CA ASP A 377 -20.37 -24.20 21.60
C ASP A 377 -20.25 -25.07 20.33
N LYS A 378 -19.87 -26.32 20.54
CA LYS A 378 -19.80 -27.37 19.49
C LYS A 378 -21.10 -27.52 18.72
N ILE A 379 -22.26 -27.40 19.38
CA ILE A 379 -23.57 -27.59 18.73
C ILE A 379 -23.83 -26.43 17.78
N ALA A 380 -23.61 -25.19 18.22
CA ALA A 380 -23.74 -24.00 17.40
C ALA A 380 -22.78 -24.02 16.19
N TYR A 381 -21.55 -24.52 16.38
CA TYR A 381 -20.57 -24.69 15.30
C TYR A 381 -20.98 -25.76 14.27
N PHE A 382 -21.00 -27.05 14.65
CA PHE A 382 -21.17 -28.15 13.69
C PHE A 382 -22.58 -28.21 13.08
N SER A 383 -23.62 -27.74 13.79
CA SER A 383 -24.96 -27.64 13.19
C SER A 383 -25.03 -26.63 12.04
N ASN A 384 -24.19 -25.58 12.05
CA ASN A 384 -24.10 -24.58 10.99
C ASN A 384 -23.02 -24.86 9.93
N LEU A 385 -22.00 -25.67 10.24
CA LEU A 385 -20.93 -26.04 9.29
C LEU A 385 -21.48 -26.93 8.16
N LYS A 386 -21.28 -26.56 6.90
CA LYS A 386 -21.77 -27.32 5.71
C LYS A 386 -20.74 -27.38 4.57
N SER A 387 -19.47 -27.13 4.87
CA SER A 387 -18.32 -27.40 4.01
C SER A 387 -17.99 -28.88 3.95
N ASP A 388 -17.34 -29.32 2.88
CA ASP A 388 -16.86 -30.70 2.70
C ASP A 388 -15.47 -30.91 3.33
N HIS A 389 -14.61 -29.88 3.40
CA HIS A 389 -13.22 -29.99 3.86
C HIS A 389 -12.86 -29.02 4.99
N PHE A 390 -13.21 -27.74 4.86
CA PHE A 390 -12.84 -26.71 5.83
C PHE A 390 -13.65 -26.81 7.12
N GLY A 391 -12.98 -26.66 8.26
CA GLY A 391 -13.62 -26.52 9.58
C GLY A 391 -13.90 -27.80 10.35
N HIS A 392 -13.68 -28.98 9.76
CA HIS A 392 -13.89 -30.28 10.42
C HIS A 392 -12.81 -30.66 11.43
N THR A 393 -11.62 -30.03 11.37
CA THR A 393 -10.57 -30.15 12.39
C THR A 393 -10.35 -28.79 13.04
N VAL A 394 -10.78 -28.64 14.29
CA VAL A 394 -10.64 -27.40 15.07
C VAL A 394 -9.65 -27.59 16.22
N VAL A 395 -8.83 -26.58 16.49
CA VAL A 395 -8.13 -26.42 17.78
C VAL A 395 -8.57 -25.10 18.40
N TYR A 396 -9.27 -25.16 19.52
CA TYR A 396 -9.81 -24.01 20.24
C TYR A 396 -8.92 -23.64 21.43
N PHE A 397 -8.53 -22.37 21.51
CA PHE A 397 -7.83 -21.81 22.66
C PHE A 397 -8.72 -20.75 23.34
N PRO A 398 -9.13 -20.94 24.61
CA PRO A 398 -9.82 -19.89 25.36
C PRO A 398 -9.05 -18.55 25.35
N VAL A 399 -7.73 -18.60 25.57
CA VAL A 399 -6.81 -17.46 25.49
C VAL A 399 -5.50 -17.88 24.81
N ILE A 400 -5.04 -17.10 23.82
CA ILE A 400 -3.75 -17.31 23.13
C ILE A 400 -3.10 -15.97 22.75
N THR A 401 -1.81 -15.95 22.42
CA THR A 401 -1.15 -14.77 21.83
C THR A 401 -1.75 -14.42 20.47
N SER A 402 -1.69 -15.31 19.49
CA SER A 402 -2.39 -15.17 18.21
C SER A 402 -2.72 -16.51 17.54
N THR A 403 -3.87 -16.60 16.87
CA THR A 403 -4.28 -17.77 16.08
C THR A 403 -3.34 -18.03 14.89
N MET A 404 -2.69 -16.99 14.36
CA MET A 404 -1.78 -17.15 13.21
C MET A 404 -0.50 -17.89 13.60
N ILE A 405 0.09 -17.57 14.76
CA ILE A 405 1.31 -18.21 15.29
C ILE A 405 1.09 -19.71 15.54
N ALA A 406 -0.09 -20.07 16.03
CA ALA A 406 -0.48 -21.46 16.24
C ALA A 406 -0.80 -22.20 14.92
N ALA A 407 -1.40 -21.52 13.94
CA ALA A 407 -1.66 -22.11 12.62
C ALA A 407 -0.37 -22.35 11.83
N GLU A 408 0.60 -21.43 11.91
CA GLU A 408 1.92 -21.57 11.28
C GLU A 408 2.69 -22.79 11.85
N GLN A 409 2.57 -23.05 13.16
CA GLN A 409 3.14 -24.23 13.83
C GLN A 409 2.40 -25.56 13.56
N LEU A 410 1.14 -25.52 13.12
CA LEU A 410 0.33 -26.70 12.81
C LEU A 410 0.13 -26.89 11.31
N SER A 411 0.97 -26.27 10.49
CA SER A 411 0.93 -26.29 9.01
C SER A 411 1.20 -27.66 8.38
N GLU A 412 1.68 -28.62 9.15
CA GLU A 412 1.74 -30.04 8.79
C GLU A 412 0.34 -30.69 8.64
N HIS A 413 -0.72 -30.02 9.12
CA HIS A 413 -2.11 -30.45 9.05
C HIS A 413 -2.90 -29.59 8.06
N GLU A 414 -3.43 -30.24 7.03
CA GLU A 414 -4.31 -29.60 6.04
C GLU A 414 -5.70 -29.29 6.61
N ASN A 415 -6.31 -28.21 6.11
CA ASN A 415 -7.69 -27.77 6.40
C ASN A 415 -8.00 -27.47 7.89
N ILE A 416 -6.97 -27.37 8.73
CA ILE A 416 -7.09 -27.09 10.16
C ILE A 416 -7.54 -25.65 10.44
N VAL A 417 -8.44 -25.50 11.41
CA VAL A 417 -8.91 -24.19 11.88
C VAL A 417 -8.51 -23.97 13.33
N ILE A 418 -7.71 -22.93 13.58
CA ILE A 418 -7.37 -22.48 14.93
C ILE A 418 -8.36 -21.40 15.33
N ILE A 419 -9.08 -21.60 16.44
CA ILE A 419 -10.07 -20.64 16.96
C ILE A 419 -9.57 -20.11 18.32
N ALA A 420 -9.75 -18.82 18.57
CA ALA A 420 -9.46 -18.20 19.86
C ALA A 420 -10.71 -17.54 20.48
N GLY A 421 -10.96 -17.79 21.77
CA GLY A 421 -11.91 -16.98 22.55
C GLY A 421 -11.38 -15.57 22.77
N ARG A 422 -10.05 -15.45 22.98
CA ARG A 422 -9.33 -14.16 23.10
C ARG A 422 -7.90 -14.27 22.57
N GLN A 423 -7.51 -13.36 21.68
CA GLN A 423 -6.09 -13.09 21.36
C GLN A 423 -5.58 -11.93 22.23
N ILE A 424 -4.41 -12.10 22.87
CA ILE A 424 -3.74 -11.06 23.68
C ILE A 424 -2.58 -10.35 22.95
N SER A 425 -2.24 -10.83 21.75
CA SER A 425 -1.28 -10.23 20.81
C SER A 425 -1.83 -10.35 19.37
N GLY A 426 -3.13 -10.06 19.21
CA GLY A 426 -3.83 -10.20 17.93
C GLY A 426 -3.21 -9.35 16.82
N ARG A 427 -3.00 -9.97 15.65
CA ARG A 427 -2.29 -9.35 14.51
C ARG A 427 -3.26 -8.85 13.43
N GLY A 428 -3.08 -7.60 13.03
CA GLY A 428 -3.62 -7.02 11.80
C GLY A 428 -2.56 -6.85 10.72
N ARG A 429 -2.94 -6.21 9.62
CA ARG A 429 -2.05 -5.95 8.47
C ARG A 429 -1.04 -4.84 8.77
N SER A 430 0.12 -4.88 8.13
CA SER A 430 1.13 -3.80 8.17
C SER A 430 1.49 -3.37 9.61
N GLY A 431 1.61 -4.32 10.53
CA GLY A 431 1.92 -4.08 11.94
C GLY A 431 0.78 -3.52 12.81
N ASN A 432 -0.43 -3.34 12.27
CA ASN A 432 -1.59 -2.93 13.08
C ASN A 432 -1.93 -4.02 14.11
N ILE A 433 -2.31 -3.60 15.33
CA ILE A 433 -2.80 -4.50 16.39
C ILE A 433 -4.30 -4.78 16.18
N TRP A 434 -4.71 -6.02 16.44
CA TRP A 434 -6.12 -6.41 16.50
C TRP A 434 -6.55 -6.66 17.95
N ILE A 435 -7.45 -5.83 18.48
CA ILE A 435 -8.11 -6.09 19.76
C ILE A 435 -9.23 -7.10 19.55
N SER A 436 -9.20 -8.22 20.27
CA SER A 436 -10.30 -9.18 20.32
C SER A 436 -10.77 -9.37 21.76
N PRO A 437 -11.78 -8.62 22.24
CA PRO A 437 -12.46 -8.97 23.48
C PRO A 437 -13.33 -10.21 23.31
N GLU A 438 -13.74 -10.79 24.43
CA GLU A 438 -14.70 -11.90 24.47
C GLU A 438 -15.99 -11.58 23.71
N GLY A 439 -16.53 -12.56 22.98
CA GLY A 439 -17.63 -12.34 22.02
C GLY A 439 -17.18 -11.94 20.61
N SER A 440 -15.88 -11.85 20.35
CA SER A 440 -15.32 -11.77 18.98
C SER A 440 -15.18 -13.17 18.37
N ALA A 441 -15.55 -13.34 17.10
CA ALA A 441 -15.17 -14.52 16.32
C ALA A 441 -13.76 -14.32 15.76
N MET A 442 -12.79 -15.05 16.32
CA MET A 442 -11.37 -14.99 15.96
C MET A 442 -10.87 -16.36 15.53
N PHE A 443 -10.46 -16.50 14.27
CA PHE A 443 -9.99 -17.78 13.75
C PHE A 443 -8.94 -17.64 12.65
N THR A 444 -8.14 -18.68 12.44
CA THR A 444 -7.25 -18.84 11.28
C THR A 444 -7.49 -20.21 10.65
N LEU A 445 -7.82 -20.24 9.36
CA LEU A 445 -7.81 -21.45 8.53
C LEU A 445 -6.44 -21.63 7.87
N HIS A 446 -5.85 -22.82 7.93
CA HIS A 446 -4.70 -23.23 7.11
C HIS A 446 -5.12 -24.23 6.02
N PHE A 447 -4.65 -24.03 4.79
CA PHE A 447 -4.76 -25.01 3.70
C PHE A 447 -3.68 -24.80 2.62
N SER A 448 -3.28 -25.88 1.95
CA SER A 448 -2.37 -25.86 0.80
C SER A 448 -3.06 -25.54 -0.52
N LEU A 449 -2.37 -24.76 -1.35
CA LEU A 449 -2.80 -24.38 -2.71
C LEU A 449 -1.66 -24.58 -3.71
N SER A 450 -1.90 -25.25 -4.84
CA SER A 450 -0.88 -25.34 -5.89
C SER A 450 -0.72 -24.00 -6.63
N LEU A 451 0.54 -23.54 -6.78
CA LEU A 451 0.87 -22.35 -7.56
C LEU A 451 0.45 -22.44 -9.04
N SER A 452 0.30 -23.66 -9.57
CA SER A 452 -0.18 -23.90 -10.94
C SER A 452 -1.68 -23.60 -11.14
N SER A 453 -2.47 -23.56 -10.05
CA SER A 453 -3.91 -23.38 -10.10
C SER A 453 -4.33 -21.94 -10.44
N LYS A 454 -5.56 -21.76 -10.95
CA LYS A 454 -6.15 -20.44 -11.23
C LYS A 454 -6.07 -19.47 -10.04
N LEU A 455 -6.20 -19.99 -8.82
CA LEU A 455 -6.17 -19.23 -7.57
C LEU A 455 -4.73 -19.05 -7.06
N GLY A 456 -3.84 -20.03 -7.25
CA GLY A 456 -2.41 -19.91 -6.96
C GLY A 456 -1.75 -18.79 -7.76
N GLN A 457 -2.15 -18.61 -9.03
CA GLN A 457 -1.72 -17.48 -9.86
C GLN A 457 -2.31 -16.12 -9.45
N ARG A 458 -3.26 -16.09 -8.50
CA ARG A 458 -4.07 -14.91 -8.12
C ARG A 458 -4.34 -14.85 -6.61
N MET A 459 -3.37 -15.28 -5.80
CA MET A 459 -3.50 -15.40 -4.34
C MET A 459 -3.92 -14.11 -3.63
N SER A 460 -3.63 -12.94 -4.21
CA SER A 460 -4.12 -11.64 -3.75
C SER A 460 -5.65 -11.52 -3.71
N LEU A 461 -6.41 -12.41 -4.37
CA LEU A 461 -7.87 -12.49 -4.27
C LEU A 461 -8.36 -13.20 -2.99
N LEU A 462 -7.53 -14.00 -2.32
CA LEU A 462 -7.93 -14.77 -1.13
C LEU A 462 -8.46 -13.87 0.00
N GLN A 463 -7.83 -12.70 0.21
CA GLN A 463 -8.30 -11.69 1.18
C GLN A 463 -9.70 -11.14 0.83
N HIS A 464 -10.03 -11.06 -0.46
CA HIS A 464 -11.30 -10.58 -0.98
C HIS A 464 -12.38 -11.68 -0.92
N MET A 465 -11.99 -12.95 -1.11
CA MET A 465 -12.85 -14.13 -0.95
C MET A 465 -13.23 -14.36 0.53
N ALA A 466 -12.25 -14.33 1.42
CA ALA A 466 -12.44 -14.47 2.87
C ALA A 466 -13.34 -13.38 3.46
N SER A 467 -13.14 -12.12 3.05
CA SER A 467 -14.00 -11.02 3.50
C SER A 467 -15.41 -11.12 2.89
N LEU A 468 -15.53 -11.49 1.60
CA LEU A 468 -16.83 -11.77 0.98
C LEU A 468 -17.58 -12.91 1.68
N ALA A 469 -16.92 -14.00 2.05
CA ALA A 469 -17.53 -15.16 2.69
C ALA A 469 -18.33 -14.79 3.95
N VAL A 470 -17.73 -13.97 4.83
CA VAL A 470 -18.38 -13.48 6.07
C VAL A 470 -19.61 -12.62 5.76
N VAL A 471 -19.52 -11.71 4.78
CA VAL A 471 -20.66 -10.83 4.44
C VAL A 471 -21.75 -11.59 3.69
N HIS A 472 -21.35 -12.53 2.82
CA HIS A 472 -22.27 -13.30 2.00
C HIS A 472 -23.03 -14.30 2.85
N SER A 473 -22.38 -15.12 3.68
CA SER A 473 -23.04 -16.14 4.51
C SER A 473 -24.15 -15.54 5.39
N ILE A 474 -23.86 -14.42 6.06
CA ILE A 474 -24.83 -13.68 6.87
C ILE A 474 -25.93 -13.06 5.99
N ARG A 475 -25.60 -12.35 4.91
CA ARG A 475 -26.63 -11.62 4.12
C ARG A 475 -27.42 -12.49 3.13
N LYS A 476 -26.97 -13.73 2.88
CA LYS A 476 -27.64 -14.79 2.10
C LYS A 476 -28.71 -15.50 2.94
N ASN A 477 -28.52 -15.56 4.27
CA ASN A 477 -29.54 -16.03 5.20
C ASN A 477 -30.79 -15.10 5.15
N PRO A 478 -32.00 -15.63 4.87
CA PRO A 478 -33.23 -14.83 4.78
C PRO A 478 -33.60 -14.04 6.05
N ILE A 479 -33.14 -14.49 7.22
CA ILE A 479 -33.36 -13.82 8.51
C ILE A 479 -32.52 -12.53 8.59
N TYR A 480 -31.24 -12.62 8.23
CA TYR A 480 -30.25 -11.54 8.43
C TYR A 480 -30.00 -10.68 7.18
N ASN A 481 -30.66 -10.96 6.05
CA ASN A 481 -30.47 -10.20 4.79
C ASN A 481 -30.73 -8.67 4.92
N LYS A 482 -31.53 -8.25 5.91
CA LYS A 482 -31.82 -6.85 6.24
C LYS A 482 -30.59 -6.11 6.80
N LEU A 483 -29.66 -6.82 7.44
CA LEU A 483 -28.46 -6.22 8.04
C LEU A 483 -27.59 -5.53 6.98
N ASN A 484 -27.15 -4.32 7.27
CA ASN A 484 -26.38 -3.48 6.35
C ASN A 484 -24.87 -3.77 6.39
N LEU A 485 -24.50 -5.05 6.44
CA LEU A 485 -23.10 -5.50 6.44
C LEU A 485 -22.49 -5.33 5.03
N ARG A 486 -21.26 -4.80 4.95
CA ARG A 486 -20.62 -4.31 3.73
C ARG A 486 -19.10 -4.56 3.74
N LEU A 487 -18.52 -4.56 2.55
CA LEU A 487 -17.07 -4.69 2.32
C LEU A 487 -16.45 -3.31 2.07
N LYS A 488 -15.37 -3.01 2.79
CA LYS A 488 -14.45 -1.92 2.43
C LYS A 488 -13.20 -2.56 1.83
N TRP A 489 -12.80 -2.12 0.64
CA TRP A 489 -11.59 -2.58 -0.01
C TRP A 489 -10.37 -2.29 0.88
N PRO A 490 -9.39 -3.22 0.97
CA PRO A 490 -9.37 -4.53 0.32
C PRO A 490 -10.27 -5.58 0.98
N ASN A 491 -10.23 -5.68 2.31
CA ASN A 491 -10.75 -6.84 3.04
C ASN A 491 -11.33 -6.52 4.43
N ASP A 492 -11.80 -5.29 4.63
CA ASP A 492 -12.40 -4.84 5.89
C ASP A 492 -13.93 -5.04 5.88
N LEU A 493 -14.49 -5.40 7.03
CA LEU A 493 -15.93 -5.60 7.21
C LEU A 493 -16.56 -4.41 7.95
N TYR A 494 -17.67 -3.87 7.42
CA TYR A 494 -18.31 -2.65 7.91
C TYR A 494 -19.83 -2.81 8.08
N LEU A 495 -20.38 -2.22 9.15
CA LEU A 495 -21.82 -1.97 9.29
C LEU A 495 -22.16 -0.58 8.74
N GLY A 496 -22.91 -0.53 7.65
CA GLY A 496 -23.17 0.71 6.92
C GLY A 496 -21.91 1.17 6.20
N LYS A 497 -21.49 2.42 6.43
CA LYS A 497 -20.26 2.99 5.84
C LYS A 497 -19.17 3.29 6.87
N ASP A 498 -19.54 3.49 8.13
CA ASP A 498 -18.75 4.27 9.09
C ASP A 498 -18.47 3.53 10.41
N ARG A 499 -18.75 2.22 10.48
CA ARG A 499 -18.42 1.38 11.65
C ARG A 499 -17.73 0.09 11.20
N LYS A 500 -16.42 -0.03 11.43
CA LYS A 500 -15.69 -1.28 11.20
C LYS A 500 -16.10 -2.32 12.24
N VAL A 501 -16.36 -3.55 11.80
CA VAL A 501 -16.74 -4.70 12.64
C VAL A 501 -15.91 -5.94 12.40
N GLY A 502 -14.98 -5.93 11.44
CA GLY A 502 -14.16 -7.09 11.15
C GLY A 502 -13.08 -6.80 10.11
N GLY A 503 -12.22 -7.78 9.88
CA GLY A 503 -11.18 -7.72 8.85
C GLY A 503 -10.50 -9.07 8.67
N VAL A 504 -9.65 -9.15 7.63
CA VAL A 504 -8.91 -10.37 7.28
C VAL A 504 -7.40 -10.07 7.26
N LEU A 505 -6.59 -11.05 7.65
CA LEU A 505 -5.15 -11.11 7.44
C LEU A 505 -4.86 -12.41 6.68
N VAL A 506 -4.12 -12.34 5.56
CA VAL A 506 -3.71 -13.53 4.80
C VAL A 506 -2.19 -13.57 4.77
N ASN A 507 -1.62 -14.60 5.41
CA ASN A 507 -0.21 -14.97 5.27
C ASN A 507 -0.10 -16.13 4.27
N THR A 508 1.06 -16.32 3.64
CA THR A 508 1.32 -17.51 2.83
C THR A 508 2.81 -17.85 2.80
N THR A 509 3.14 -19.12 3.05
CA THR A 509 4.50 -19.67 2.93
C THR A 509 4.56 -20.53 1.67
N ILE A 510 5.58 -20.35 0.82
CA ILE A 510 5.72 -21.12 -0.42
C ILE A 510 6.79 -22.20 -0.24
N GLN A 511 6.43 -23.46 -0.49
CA GLN A 511 7.32 -24.62 -0.46
C GLN A 511 7.25 -25.36 -1.80
N GLY A 512 8.28 -25.18 -2.63
CA GLY A 512 8.34 -25.76 -3.98
C GLY A 512 7.22 -25.23 -4.88
N SER A 513 6.25 -26.08 -5.24
CA SER A 513 5.09 -25.74 -6.07
C SER A 513 3.79 -25.56 -5.27
N ILE A 514 3.85 -25.62 -3.94
CA ILE A 514 2.72 -25.50 -3.02
C ILE A 514 2.84 -24.22 -2.21
N ALA A 515 1.72 -23.58 -1.94
CA ALA A 515 1.58 -22.40 -1.11
C ALA A 515 0.69 -22.75 0.10
N HIS A 516 1.28 -22.75 1.29
CA HIS A 516 0.59 -22.93 2.58
C HIS A 516 -0.08 -21.61 2.96
N VAL A 517 -1.40 -21.52 2.74
CA VAL A 517 -2.19 -20.31 2.95
C VAL A 517 -2.73 -20.30 4.38
N TYR A 518 -2.56 -19.17 5.08
CA TYR A 518 -3.15 -18.93 6.40
C TYR A 518 -4.11 -17.75 6.31
N ILE A 519 -5.42 -17.99 6.44
CA ILE A 519 -6.46 -16.97 6.39
C ILE A 519 -6.97 -16.72 7.80
N GLY A 520 -6.43 -15.68 8.45
CA GLY A 520 -6.90 -15.15 9.72
C GLY A 520 -8.09 -14.20 9.53
N ILE A 521 -9.17 -14.42 10.25
CA ILE A 521 -10.41 -13.64 10.21
C ILE A 521 -10.77 -13.21 11.63
N GLY A 522 -10.98 -11.91 11.81
CA GLY A 522 -11.45 -11.32 13.07
C GLY A 522 -12.74 -10.54 12.87
N ILE A 523 -13.77 -10.85 13.68
CA ILE A 523 -15.12 -10.27 13.55
C ILE A 523 -15.69 -9.99 14.94
N ASN A 524 -16.20 -8.79 15.15
CA ASN A 524 -16.98 -8.44 16.32
C ASN A 524 -18.39 -9.03 16.20
N VAL A 525 -18.74 -10.04 17.00
CA VAL A 525 -20.06 -10.70 16.93
C VAL A 525 -20.96 -10.25 18.07
N ALA A 526 -20.54 -10.46 19.33
CA ALA A 526 -21.32 -10.23 20.54
C ALA A 526 -20.68 -9.23 21.53
N ASN A 527 -19.55 -8.62 21.17
CA ASN A 527 -18.75 -7.72 22.01
C ASN A 527 -19.20 -6.24 21.97
N GLU A 528 -19.05 -5.53 23.09
CA GLU A 528 -19.42 -4.09 23.23
C GLU A 528 -18.35 -3.11 22.74
N GLN A 529 -17.09 -3.54 22.70
CA GLN A 529 -15.89 -2.74 22.40
C GLN A 529 -15.02 -3.51 21.39
N PRO A 530 -14.04 -2.89 20.71
CA PRO A 530 -13.69 -1.45 20.67
C PRO A 530 -14.57 -0.62 19.71
N THR A 531 -15.38 -1.28 18.88
CA THR A 531 -16.29 -0.69 17.90
C THR A 531 -17.60 -1.47 17.92
N ALA A 532 -18.48 -1.30 16.91
CA ALA A 532 -19.72 -2.08 16.83
C ALA A 532 -19.47 -3.57 16.57
N CYS A 533 -20.46 -4.40 16.92
CA CYS A 533 -20.54 -5.83 16.64
C CYS A 533 -21.81 -6.20 15.86
N ILE A 534 -21.89 -7.41 15.32
CA ILE A 534 -23.05 -7.90 14.56
C ILE A 534 -24.33 -7.88 15.42
N ASN A 535 -24.28 -8.35 16.67
CA ASN A 535 -25.44 -8.40 17.55
C ASN A 535 -25.97 -7.01 17.90
N SER A 536 -25.10 -6.01 18.12
CA SER A 536 -25.54 -4.61 18.30
C SER A 536 -26.33 -4.06 17.10
N ALA A 537 -26.08 -4.59 15.89
CA ALA A 537 -26.85 -4.24 14.68
C ALA A 537 -28.20 -4.96 14.64
N ILE A 538 -28.25 -6.21 15.11
CA ILE A 538 -29.47 -7.01 15.25
C ILE A 538 -30.40 -6.37 16.29
N GLU A 539 -29.87 -6.03 17.47
CA GLU A 539 -30.60 -5.35 18.55
C GLU A 539 -31.12 -3.98 18.12
N SER A 540 -30.28 -3.18 17.44
CA SER A 540 -30.69 -1.90 16.85
C SER A 540 -31.82 -2.08 15.83
N HIS A 541 -31.75 -3.13 15.00
CA HIS A 541 -32.75 -3.42 13.98
C HIS A 541 -34.08 -3.89 14.59
N ASN A 542 -34.03 -4.82 15.54
CA ASN A 542 -35.18 -5.32 16.29
C ASN A 542 -35.89 -4.17 17.00
N SER A 543 -35.14 -3.31 17.70
CA SER A 543 -35.67 -2.15 18.42
C SER A 543 -36.31 -1.08 17.52
N VAL A 544 -35.86 -0.95 16.27
CA VAL A 544 -36.38 0.04 15.30
C VAL A 544 -37.55 -0.48 14.47
N THR A 545 -37.63 -1.78 14.22
CA THR A 545 -38.64 -2.38 13.32
C THR A 545 -39.71 -3.21 14.02
N GLY A 546 -39.47 -3.66 15.26
CA GLY A 546 -40.30 -4.66 15.93
C GLY A 546 -40.07 -6.09 15.43
N ASP A 547 -39.06 -6.33 14.59
CA ASP A 547 -38.60 -7.68 14.28
C ASP A 547 -37.99 -8.36 15.52
N ILE A 548 -38.01 -9.70 15.55
CA ILE A 548 -37.32 -10.52 16.55
C ILE A 548 -36.32 -11.42 15.82
N LEU A 549 -35.27 -10.81 15.27
CA LEU A 549 -34.14 -11.56 14.72
C LEU A 549 -33.30 -12.13 15.88
N PRO A 550 -32.92 -13.43 15.87
CA PRO A 550 -32.04 -14.00 16.90
C PRO A 550 -30.66 -13.34 16.93
N LEU A 551 -30.00 -13.37 18.08
CA LEU A 551 -28.59 -13.03 18.19
C LEU A 551 -27.72 -14.19 17.68
N LEU A 552 -26.57 -13.87 17.09
CA LEU A 552 -25.60 -14.86 16.60
C LEU A 552 -24.50 -15.11 17.64
N LYS A 553 -24.06 -16.36 17.75
CA LYS A 553 -22.84 -16.73 18.50
C LYS A 553 -21.60 -16.63 17.62
N PRO A 554 -20.40 -16.39 18.19
CA PRO A 554 -19.15 -16.42 17.43
C PRO A 554 -18.98 -17.71 16.60
N GLU A 555 -19.27 -18.86 17.19
CA GLU A 555 -19.14 -20.19 16.59
C GLU A 555 -19.98 -20.36 15.31
N GLU A 556 -21.22 -19.86 15.32
CA GLU A 556 -22.12 -19.89 14.16
C GLU A 556 -21.54 -19.05 13.02
N VAL A 557 -21.02 -17.85 13.34
CA VAL A 557 -20.42 -16.95 12.36
C VAL A 557 -19.15 -17.56 11.74
N ILE A 558 -18.33 -18.27 12.52
CA ILE A 558 -17.14 -18.98 12.02
C ILE A 558 -17.56 -20.11 11.08
N ALA A 559 -18.48 -20.99 11.50
CA ALA A 559 -18.94 -22.13 10.71
C ALA A 559 -19.60 -21.69 9.38
N LEU A 560 -20.44 -20.64 9.43
CA LEU A 560 -21.06 -20.04 8.25
C LEU A 560 -20.03 -19.38 7.31
N ALA A 561 -18.99 -18.74 7.86
CA ALA A 561 -17.93 -18.12 7.06
C ALA A 561 -17.01 -19.15 6.38
N LEU A 562 -16.62 -20.23 7.07
CA LEU A 562 -15.82 -21.32 6.51
C LEU A 562 -16.57 -22.03 5.37
N THR A 563 -17.84 -22.35 5.61
CA THR A 563 -18.75 -22.94 4.62
C THR A 563 -18.81 -22.09 3.34
N GLU A 564 -19.05 -20.78 3.48
CA GLU A 564 -19.20 -19.89 2.33
C GLU A 564 -17.85 -19.58 1.64
N LEU A 565 -16.73 -19.61 2.38
CA LEU A 565 -15.38 -19.44 1.82
C LEU A 565 -15.00 -20.60 0.90
N GLU A 566 -15.29 -21.84 1.33
CA GLU A 566 -15.09 -23.02 0.49
C GLU A 566 -15.92 -22.91 -0.80
N ASN A 567 -17.21 -22.61 -0.68
CA ASN A 567 -18.11 -22.40 -1.82
C ASN A 567 -17.61 -21.31 -2.79
N ILE A 568 -17.06 -20.20 -2.29
CA ILE A 568 -16.52 -19.09 -3.12
C ILE A 568 -15.24 -19.50 -3.85
N ILE A 569 -14.33 -20.23 -3.19
CA ILE A 569 -13.10 -20.75 -3.80
C ILE A 569 -13.44 -21.77 -4.90
N ASP A 570 -14.46 -22.59 -4.65
CA ASP A 570 -14.91 -23.62 -5.57
C ASP A 570 -15.66 -23.02 -6.78
N GLU A 571 -16.51 -22.01 -6.57
CA GLU A 571 -17.13 -21.25 -7.67
C GLU A 571 -16.09 -20.49 -8.50
N PHE A 572 -15.11 -19.82 -7.87
CA PHE A 572 -14.04 -19.14 -8.60
C PHE A 572 -13.21 -20.12 -9.45
N THR A 573 -12.94 -21.32 -8.93
CA THR A 573 -12.21 -22.36 -9.66
C THR A 573 -13.00 -22.85 -10.88
N LYS A 574 -14.33 -22.93 -10.79
CA LYS A 574 -15.24 -23.34 -11.88
C LYS A 574 -15.47 -22.20 -12.88
N SER A 575 -16.03 -21.08 -12.42
CA SER A 575 -16.57 -19.97 -13.21
C SER A 575 -15.58 -18.83 -13.50
N GLY A 576 -14.49 -18.71 -12.73
CA GLY A 576 -13.50 -17.64 -12.88
C GLY A 576 -13.86 -16.31 -12.19
N LEU A 577 -13.20 -15.24 -12.62
CA LEU A 577 -13.18 -13.96 -11.92
C LEU A 577 -14.51 -13.19 -11.95
N ASP A 578 -15.21 -13.18 -13.08
CA ASP A 578 -16.34 -12.26 -13.31
C ASP A 578 -17.50 -12.48 -12.33
N ASN A 579 -17.85 -13.74 -12.05
CA ASN A 579 -18.87 -14.08 -11.04
C ASN A 579 -18.45 -13.61 -9.64
N PHE A 580 -17.20 -13.89 -9.25
CA PHE A 580 -16.66 -13.49 -7.96
C PHE A 580 -16.69 -11.96 -7.78
N LEU A 581 -16.23 -11.20 -8.78
CA LEU A 581 -16.27 -9.74 -8.73
C LEU A 581 -17.71 -9.20 -8.70
N SER A 582 -18.64 -9.78 -9.45
CA SER A 582 -20.06 -9.42 -9.40
C SER A 582 -20.63 -9.58 -7.98
N SER A 583 -20.35 -10.71 -7.33
CA SER A 583 -20.76 -10.95 -5.93
C SER A 583 -20.08 -9.98 -4.97
N TYR A 584 -18.76 -9.76 -5.08
CA TYR A 584 -18.02 -8.79 -4.25
C TYR A 584 -18.56 -7.35 -4.39
N TYR A 585 -18.81 -6.88 -5.62
CA TYR A 585 -19.36 -5.55 -5.87
C TYR A 585 -20.80 -5.35 -5.38
N SER A 586 -21.57 -6.43 -5.16
CA SER A 586 -22.90 -6.32 -4.55
C SER A 586 -22.86 -5.92 -3.07
N TYR A 587 -21.71 -6.10 -2.41
CA TYR A 587 -21.50 -5.80 -0.99
C TYR A 587 -20.47 -4.69 -0.71
N TRP A 588 -19.66 -4.26 -1.68
CA TRP A 588 -18.63 -3.24 -1.44
C TRP A 588 -19.14 -1.79 -1.33
N LEU A 589 -18.31 -0.90 -0.77
CA LEU A 589 -18.64 0.51 -0.53
C LEU A 589 -18.21 1.50 -1.62
N HIS A 590 -17.40 1.07 -2.60
CA HIS A 590 -16.56 2.00 -3.39
C HIS A 590 -17.08 2.38 -4.80
N SER A 591 -18.25 1.88 -5.23
CA SER A 591 -18.80 2.17 -6.56
C SER A 591 -18.92 3.67 -6.84
N GLY A 592 -18.09 4.18 -7.77
CA GLY A 592 -18.08 5.60 -8.14
C GLY A 592 -17.57 6.55 -7.06
N GLN A 593 -16.91 6.04 -6.01
CA GLN A 593 -16.32 6.87 -4.97
C GLN A 593 -15.17 7.73 -5.54
N ARG A 594 -15.15 9.01 -5.17
CA ARG A 594 -14.00 9.89 -5.35
C ARG A 594 -12.97 9.65 -4.25
N VAL A 595 -11.71 9.56 -4.63
CA VAL A 595 -10.55 9.50 -3.74
C VAL A 595 -9.49 10.46 -4.22
N THR A 596 -8.75 11.07 -3.29
CA THR A 596 -7.54 11.84 -3.60
C THR A 596 -6.36 10.91 -3.43
N LEU A 597 -5.55 10.76 -4.48
CA LEU A 597 -4.28 10.04 -4.40
C LEU A 597 -3.23 10.99 -3.83
N SER A 598 -2.77 10.73 -2.61
CA SER A 598 -1.89 11.60 -1.80
C SER A 598 -0.62 12.00 -2.53
N SER A 599 0.19 11.02 -2.94
CA SER A 599 1.51 11.17 -3.57
C SER A 599 1.53 12.04 -4.84
N ILE A 600 0.39 12.17 -5.53
CA ILE A 600 0.27 12.98 -6.75
C ILE A 600 -0.82 14.06 -6.67
N ASN A 601 -1.39 14.26 -5.47
CA ASN A 601 -2.50 15.17 -5.12
C ASN A 601 -3.58 15.32 -6.21
N LYS A 602 -4.15 14.20 -6.67
CA LYS A 602 -5.15 14.17 -7.76
C LYS A 602 -6.39 13.37 -7.38
N GLU A 603 -7.56 13.89 -7.74
CA GLU A 603 -8.82 13.12 -7.70
C GLU A 603 -8.81 12.00 -8.74
N ALA A 604 -9.17 10.80 -8.27
CA ALA A 604 -9.57 9.66 -9.10
C ALA A 604 -10.97 9.17 -8.68
N ILE A 605 -11.68 8.53 -9.60
CA ILE A 605 -12.98 7.86 -9.33
C ILE A 605 -12.77 6.36 -9.42
N ILE A 606 -13.05 5.61 -8.34
CA ILE A 606 -12.95 4.16 -8.32
C ILE A 606 -13.97 3.55 -9.31
N GLN A 607 -13.47 2.73 -10.23
CA GLN A 607 -14.26 2.03 -11.26
C GLN A 607 -14.56 0.58 -10.88
N GLY A 608 -13.60 -0.10 -10.23
CA GLY A 608 -13.60 -1.55 -10.01
C GLY A 608 -12.27 -1.99 -9.42
N LEU A 609 -12.03 -3.30 -9.49
CA LEU A 609 -10.77 -3.97 -9.22
C LEU A 609 -10.23 -4.62 -10.51
N ASP A 610 -8.92 -4.86 -10.55
CA ASP A 610 -8.27 -5.65 -11.61
C ASP A 610 -8.28 -7.16 -11.31
N ASP A 611 -7.64 -7.92 -12.20
CA ASP A 611 -7.49 -9.38 -12.14
C ASP A 611 -6.83 -9.94 -10.86
N TYR A 612 -6.20 -9.07 -10.06
CA TYR A 612 -5.48 -9.37 -8.83
C TYR A 612 -6.11 -8.71 -7.58
N GLY A 613 -7.10 -7.84 -7.75
CA GLY A 613 -7.82 -7.17 -6.67
C GLY A 613 -7.31 -5.75 -6.32
N PHE A 614 -6.50 -5.10 -7.17
CA PHE A 614 -6.08 -3.71 -6.96
C PHE A 614 -7.10 -2.71 -7.51
N LEU A 615 -7.21 -1.52 -6.90
CA LEU A 615 -8.20 -0.50 -7.29
C LEU A 615 -7.94 0.12 -8.68
N ILE A 616 -8.91 0.00 -9.58
CA ILE A 616 -8.91 0.71 -10.87
C ILE A 616 -9.47 2.12 -10.68
N GLY A 617 -8.60 3.13 -10.74
CA GLY A 617 -8.96 4.56 -10.64
C GLY A 617 -9.07 5.26 -12.00
N PHE A 618 -10.15 5.99 -12.24
CA PHE A 618 -10.30 6.87 -13.42
C PHE A 618 -9.97 8.33 -13.10
N PHE A 619 -8.97 8.89 -13.79
CA PHE A 619 -8.60 10.31 -13.70
C PHE A 619 -9.47 11.20 -14.60
N ARG A 620 -10.18 12.16 -14.02
CA ARG A 620 -10.83 13.25 -14.77
C ARG A 620 -9.78 14.29 -15.21
N ARG A 621 -9.20 14.12 -16.40
CA ARG A 621 -8.40 15.19 -17.03
C ARG A 621 -9.31 16.22 -17.70
N SER A 622 -8.93 17.51 -17.59
CA SER A 622 -9.52 18.69 -18.26
C SER A 622 -11.03 18.96 -18.07
N GLN A 623 -11.36 19.88 -17.16
CA GLN A 623 -12.48 20.80 -17.37
C GLN A 623 -12.03 21.98 -18.24
N SER A 624 -12.76 22.26 -19.32
CA SER A 624 -12.83 23.58 -19.97
C SER A 624 -14.20 23.66 -20.67
N SER A 625 -14.66 24.87 -21.00
CA SER A 625 -16.08 25.15 -21.24
C SER A 625 -16.42 25.59 -22.67
N VAL A 626 -17.71 25.46 -23.01
CA VAL A 626 -18.41 26.04 -24.18
C VAL A 626 -18.06 25.47 -25.57
N VAL A 627 -18.93 24.57 -26.08
CA VAL A 627 -19.22 24.42 -27.52
C VAL A 627 -20.71 24.12 -27.70
N ASN A 628 -21.41 24.88 -28.54
CA ASN A 628 -22.87 24.81 -28.72
C ASN A 628 -23.24 24.43 -30.15
N TYR A 629 -24.22 23.56 -30.34
CA TYR A 629 -24.73 23.17 -31.66
C TYR A 629 -26.22 23.43 -31.84
N GLN A 630 -26.64 23.48 -33.10
CA GLN A 630 -28.02 23.57 -33.54
C GLN A 630 -28.31 22.49 -34.59
N CYS A 631 -29.58 22.18 -34.82
CA CYS A 631 -29.99 21.35 -35.95
C CYS A 631 -30.35 22.26 -37.14
N PRO A 632 -29.81 22.05 -38.36
CA PRO A 632 -30.19 22.80 -39.55
C PRO A 632 -31.57 22.37 -40.13
N ARG A 633 -32.41 21.73 -39.31
CA ARG A 633 -33.75 21.20 -39.63
C ARG A 633 -34.59 21.14 -38.34
N GLN A 634 -35.80 20.58 -38.42
CA GLN A 634 -36.77 20.42 -37.33
C GLN A 634 -36.37 19.41 -36.23
N LYS A 635 -35.08 19.30 -35.87
CA LYS A 635 -34.51 18.42 -34.81
C LYS A 635 -34.81 16.90 -34.95
N ASN A 636 -35.34 16.47 -36.08
CA ASN A 636 -35.88 15.12 -36.35
C ASN A 636 -35.09 14.34 -37.43
N CYS A 637 -33.82 14.69 -37.69
CA CYS A 637 -33.01 14.01 -38.71
C CYS A 637 -32.81 12.52 -38.39
N VAL A 638 -33.03 11.66 -39.40
CA VAL A 638 -32.65 10.23 -39.37
C VAL A 638 -31.13 10.10 -39.12
N VAL A 639 -30.75 9.02 -38.43
CA VAL A 639 -29.36 8.68 -38.07
C VAL A 639 -29.13 7.20 -38.36
N ASP A 640 -28.46 6.94 -39.49
CA ASP A 640 -28.07 5.64 -40.04
C ASP A 640 -26.61 5.65 -40.51
N ARG A 641 -26.12 4.53 -41.06
CA ARG A 641 -24.73 4.34 -41.53
C ARG A 641 -24.27 5.43 -42.52
N VAL A 642 -25.17 5.95 -43.36
CA VAL A 642 -24.87 6.90 -44.45
C VAL A 642 -24.99 8.35 -43.97
N ASN A 643 -26.00 8.67 -43.14
CA ASN A 643 -26.29 10.04 -42.73
C ASN A 643 -25.86 10.41 -41.29
N ARG A 644 -25.27 9.49 -40.50
CA ARG A 644 -24.81 9.73 -39.10
C ARG A 644 -23.96 10.98 -38.86
N ASN A 645 -23.29 11.50 -39.89
CA ASN A 645 -22.47 12.72 -39.81
C ASN A 645 -23.22 14.00 -40.26
N ARG A 646 -24.39 13.90 -40.90
CA ARG A 646 -25.12 15.04 -41.51
C ARG A 646 -25.82 15.96 -40.51
N CYS A 647 -26.08 15.51 -39.28
CA CYS A 647 -26.61 16.35 -38.22
C CYS A 647 -26.07 15.93 -36.84
N GLN A 648 -25.08 16.66 -36.35
CA GLN A 648 -24.44 16.38 -35.06
C GLN A 648 -25.41 16.53 -33.88
N TYR A 649 -26.35 17.47 -33.93
CA TYR A 649 -27.40 17.63 -32.91
C TYR A 649 -28.29 16.38 -32.79
N CYS A 650 -28.93 15.93 -33.88
CA CYS A 650 -29.83 14.78 -33.85
C CYS A 650 -29.08 13.47 -33.52
N ARG A 651 -27.84 13.33 -34.00
CA ARG A 651 -26.96 12.22 -33.62
C ARG A 651 -26.72 12.20 -32.10
N LEU A 652 -26.31 13.32 -31.51
CA LEU A 652 -26.05 13.43 -30.07
C LEU A 652 -27.30 13.13 -29.25
N GLN A 653 -28.47 13.65 -29.65
CA GLN A 653 -29.73 13.33 -28.97
C GLN A 653 -30.07 11.83 -29.04
N LYS A 654 -29.85 11.17 -30.19
CA LYS A 654 -30.05 9.71 -30.31
C LYS A 654 -29.06 8.91 -29.46
N CYS A 655 -27.79 9.33 -29.39
CA CYS A 655 -26.79 8.74 -28.51
C CYS A 655 -27.20 8.81 -27.02
N LEU A 656 -27.65 9.97 -26.55
CA LEU A 656 -28.10 10.17 -25.18
C LEU A 656 -29.38 9.40 -24.86
N ALA A 657 -30.36 9.37 -25.78
CA ALA A 657 -31.60 8.60 -25.63
C ALA A 657 -31.38 7.08 -25.58
N LEU A 658 -30.25 6.58 -26.10
CA LEU A 658 -29.83 5.18 -26.02
C LEU A 658 -29.02 4.85 -24.75
N GLY A 659 -28.87 5.80 -23.82
CA GLY A 659 -28.20 5.58 -22.53
C GLY A 659 -26.69 5.82 -22.52
N MET A 660 -26.11 6.47 -23.54
CA MET A 660 -24.67 6.80 -23.52
C MET A 660 -24.32 7.80 -22.40
N SER A 661 -23.25 7.50 -21.67
CA SER A 661 -22.75 8.37 -20.60
C SER A 661 -22.37 9.76 -21.11
N ARG A 662 -22.84 10.80 -20.42
CA ARG A 662 -22.52 12.22 -20.69
C ARG A 662 -21.12 12.63 -20.26
N ASP A 663 -20.51 11.85 -19.38
CA ASP A 663 -19.25 12.17 -18.68
C ASP A 663 -17.99 11.63 -19.38
N ALA A 664 -18.16 10.88 -20.47
CA ALA A 664 -17.09 10.11 -21.11
C ALA A 664 -16.72 10.65 -22.52
N VAL A 665 -16.19 11.87 -22.59
CA VAL A 665 -15.74 12.49 -23.85
C VAL A 665 -14.21 12.56 -23.89
N LYS A 666 -13.58 12.02 -24.95
CA LYS A 666 -12.17 12.28 -25.26
C LYS A 666 -12.05 13.55 -26.12
N PHE A 667 -11.16 14.46 -25.74
CA PHE A 667 -10.69 15.51 -26.65
C PHE A 667 -9.90 14.88 -27.81
N GLY A 668 -10.15 15.37 -29.02
CA GLY A 668 -9.45 14.90 -30.24
C GLY A 668 -8.14 15.64 -30.48
N ARG A 669 -7.36 15.16 -31.46
CA ARG A 669 -6.17 15.86 -31.98
C ARG A 669 -6.58 17.25 -32.51
N MET A 670 -6.15 18.33 -31.86
CA MET A 670 -6.23 19.70 -32.40
C MET A 670 -4.90 20.08 -33.06
N SER A 671 -4.94 21.00 -34.03
CA SER A 671 -3.71 21.49 -34.67
C SER A 671 -2.97 22.51 -33.79
N LYS A 672 -1.64 22.61 -33.95
CA LYS A 672 -0.80 23.58 -33.20
C LYS A 672 -1.34 25.01 -33.31
N LYS A 673 -1.72 25.42 -34.52
CA LYS A 673 -2.32 26.74 -34.84
C LYS A 673 -3.70 27.00 -34.21
N GLN A 674 -4.40 25.97 -33.72
CA GLN A 674 -5.62 26.11 -32.92
C GLN A 674 -5.34 26.12 -31.41
N ARG A 675 -4.24 25.49 -30.98
CA ARG A 675 -3.78 25.49 -29.60
C ARG A 675 -3.24 26.86 -29.21
N GLU A 676 -2.34 27.41 -30.02
CA GLU A 676 -1.76 28.75 -29.86
C GLU A 676 -2.84 29.84 -29.77
N LYS A 677 -3.86 29.79 -30.66
CA LYS A 677 -4.97 30.75 -30.65
C LYS A 677 -5.78 30.75 -29.35
N VAL A 678 -5.99 29.58 -28.74
CA VAL A 678 -6.69 29.45 -27.45
C VAL A 678 -5.80 29.93 -26.29
N GLU A 679 -4.49 29.67 -26.37
CA GLU A 679 -3.53 30.18 -25.40
C GLU A 679 -3.42 31.72 -25.44
N ASP A 680 -3.53 32.34 -26.62
CA ASP A 680 -3.59 33.80 -26.78
C ASP A 680 -4.90 34.41 -26.28
N GLU A 681 -6.06 33.82 -26.60
CA GLU A 681 -7.36 34.26 -26.05
C GLU A 681 -7.38 34.17 -24.51
N VAL A 682 -6.76 33.14 -23.92
CA VAL A 682 -6.59 32.99 -22.47
C VAL A 682 -5.63 34.04 -21.90
N ARG A 683 -4.51 34.36 -22.56
CA ARG A 683 -3.61 35.45 -22.14
C ARG A 683 -4.33 36.81 -22.16
N PHE A 684 -5.09 37.08 -23.22
CA PHE A 684 -5.86 38.32 -23.37
C PHE A 684 -6.89 38.51 -22.25
N HIS A 685 -7.67 37.47 -21.95
CA HIS A 685 -8.60 37.51 -20.81
C HIS A 685 -7.91 37.62 -19.45
N ARG A 686 -6.73 36.98 -19.27
CA ARG A 686 -5.96 37.08 -18.01
C ARG A 686 -5.40 38.49 -17.80
N ALA A 687 -5.00 39.19 -18.86
CA ALA A 687 -4.53 40.57 -18.81
C ALA A 687 -5.64 41.57 -18.45
N GLN A 688 -6.88 41.34 -18.91
CA GLN A 688 -8.02 42.21 -18.56
C GLN A 688 -8.44 42.13 -17.09
N LEU A 689 -8.09 41.05 -16.37
CA LEU A 689 -8.40 40.87 -14.96
C LEU A 689 -7.37 41.51 -14.00
N VAL A 690 -6.33 42.17 -14.53
CA VAL A 690 -5.29 42.85 -13.73
C VAL A 690 -5.25 44.35 -14.05
N ARG A 691 -6.23 45.08 -13.52
CA ARG A 691 -6.21 46.55 -13.38
C ARG A 691 -6.70 46.96 -12.00
N PRO A 692 -5.99 47.84 -11.25
CA PRO A 692 -6.48 48.33 -9.97
C PRO A 692 -7.76 49.17 -10.13
N GLN A 693 -8.75 48.95 -9.27
CA GLN A 693 -9.91 49.84 -9.17
C GLN A 693 -9.61 50.97 -8.17
N GLY A 694 -9.47 52.19 -8.70
CA GLY A 694 -9.50 53.42 -7.90
C GLY A 694 -10.92 53.79 -7.47
N THR A 695 -11.04 54.70 -6.51
CA THR A 695 -12.31 55.13 -5.90
C THR A 695 -13.25 55.85 -6.87
N ALA A 696 -14.56 55.65 -6.70
CA ALA A 696 -15.62 56.38 -7.41
C ALA A 696 -15.75 57.84 -6.91
N PRO A 697 -16.42 58.75 -7.68
CA PRO A 697 -17.85 58.91 -7.45
C PRO A 697 -18.75 59.26 -8.67
N SER A 698 -20.04 58.94 -8.52
CA SER A 698 -21.25 59.66 -8.98
C SER A 698 -21.57 59.96 -10.47
N HIS A 699 -22.78 59.50 -10.86
CA HIS A 699 -23.81 60.11 -11.73
C HIS A 699 -23.81 59.98 -13.28
N SER A 700 -25.05 59.77 -13.78
CA SER A 700 -25.63 59.98 -15.12
C SER A 700 -25.42 58.97 -16.28
N THR A 701 -26.56 58.53 -16.83
CA THR A 701 -26.83 57.92 -18.15
C THR A 701 -27.02 59.02 -19.23
N PRO A 702 -27.13 58.77 -20.58
CA PRO A 702 -27.64 57.54 -21.24
C PRO A 702 -27.06 57.08 -22.63
N GLN A 703 -27.49 55.87 -23.04
CA GLN A 703 -27.76 55.38 -24.42
C GLN A 703 -26.64 55.21 -25.51
N PRO A 704 -26.92 54.47 -26.62
CA PRO A 704 -25.88 53.87 -27.50
C PRO A 704 -25.98 54.13 -29.03
N THR A 705 -24.88 53.85 -29.74
CA THR A 705 -24.78 53.50 -31.19
C THR A 705 -23.58 52.54 -31.34
N GLU A 706 -23.70 51.34 -31.92
CA GLU A 706 -23.69 51.03 -33.36
C GLU A 706 -22.51 51.64 -34.15
N THR A 707 -21.50 50.82 -34.49
CA THR A 707 -21.19 50.39 -35.87
C THR A 707 -19.97 49.45 -35.96
N SER A 708 -19.92 48.69 -37.06
CA SER A 708 -18.78 47.93 -37.63
C SER A 708 -18.97 47.98 -39.18
N PRO A 709 -18.14 47.36 -40.06
CA PRO A 709 -16.97 46.50 -39.85
C PRO A 709 -15.78 46.88 -40.78
N ASP A 710 -14.98 45.87 -41.18
CA ASP A 710 -14.15 45.80 -42.40
C ASP A 710 -12.88 46.68 -42.52
N SER A 711 -11.88 46.33 -43.36
CA SER A 711 -11.34 45.01 -43.76
C SER A 711 -10.08 45.21 -44.63
N SER A 712 -9.22 44.17 -44.76
CA SER A 712 -8.23 44.03 -45.86
C SER A 712 -7.03 45.02 -45.83
N VAL A 713 -5.90 44.90 -46.57
CA VAL A 713 -5.25 43.77 -47.27
C VAL A 713 -3.76 44.12 -47.59
N PHE A 714 -2.87 43.12 -47.53
CA PHE A 714 -1.55 42.97 -48.21
C PHE A 714 -0.30 43.87 -47.96
N ASP A 715 0.81 43.12 -47.81
CA ASP A 715 2.17 43.28 -48.38
C ASP A 715 3.35 43.99 -47.66
N HIS A 716 4.54 43.55 -48.07
CA HIS A 716 5.88 43.76 -47.50
C HIS A 716 6.55 45.09 -47.92
N GLN A 717 7.51 45.58 -47.13
CA GLN A 717 8.96 45.44 -47.42
C GLN A 717 9.93 46.09 -46.39
N GLN A 718 11.21 45.69 -46.49
CA GLN A 718 12.45 46.39 -46.08
C GLN A 718 12.82 46.57 -44.58
N GLN A 719 13.73 45.68 -44.14
CA GLN A 719 14.95 46.00 -43.36
C GLN A 719 16.01 46.70 -44.26
N PRO A 720 17.23 47.14 -43.83
CA PRO A 720 18.00 46.80 -42.61
C PRO A 720 18.79 47.96 -41.93
N SER A 721 19.81 47.61 -41.10
CA SER A 721 21.03 48.38 -40.75
C SER A 721 20.91 49.54 -39.74
N SER A 722 21.91 49.90 -38.90
CA SER A 722 23.16 49.22 -38.43
C SER A 722 23.79 50.03 -37.25
N SER A 723 24.28 49.44 -36.15
CA SER A 723 25.69 49.05 -35.85
C SER A 723 26.41 49.94 -34.82
N ASN A 724 27.53 49.41 -34.26
CA ASN A 724 28.59 50.07 -33.45
C ASN A 724 28.25 50.47 -31.99
N GLN A 725 29.18 50.51 -31.01
CA GLN A 725 30.44 49.78 -30.69
C GLN A 725 31.06 50.48 -29.44
N HIS A 726 31.60 49.78 -28.43
CA HIS A 726 32.85 50.13 -27.70
C HIS A 726 33.22 49.14 -26.55
N VAL A 727 34.46 49.24 -26.06
CA VAL A 727 35.19 48.36 -25.11
C VAL A 727 36.25 49.22 -24.36
N SER A 728 36.90 48.88 -23.21
CA SER A 728 37.07 47.64 -22.41
C SER A 728 36.82 47.90 -20.88
N TYR A 729 37.57 47.50 -19.81
CA TYR A 729 38.85 46.78 -19.57
C TYR A 729 39.03 46.39 -18.07
N ILE A 730 40.05 45.55 -17.74
CA ILE A 730 40.75 45.37 -16.42
C ILE A 730 39.90 44.71 -15.28
N ASN A 731 40.28 43.64 -14.55
CA ASN A 731 41.50 42.79 -14.38
C ASN A 731 41.05 41.37 -13.84
N SER A 732 41.76 40.23 -13.66
CA SER A 732 43.19 39.78 -13.53
C SER A 732 43.88 40.04 -12.16
N GLY A 733 44.55 39.11 -11.45
CA GLY A 733 44.88 37.66 -11.55
C GLY A 733 45.29 37.14 -10.12
N TYR A 734 45.61 35.88 -9.78
CA TYR A 734 46.82 35.04 -10.11
C TYR A 734 46.86 33.84 -9.10
N THR A 735 47.01 32.53 -9.45
CA THR A 735 48.23 31.63 -9.57
C THR A 735 49.14 31.45 -8.32
N TYR A 736 49.78 30.30 -7.96
CA TYR A 736 49.75 28.84 -8.32
C TYR A 736 50.79 28.03 -7.45
N ASN A 737 50.62 26.70 -7.18
CA ASN A 737 51.55 25.71 -6.53
C ASN A 737 52.08 25.97 -5.08
N GLY A 738 52.62 25.02 -4.29
CA GLY A 738 52.81 23.54 -4.44
C GLY A 738 53.59 22.84 -3.27
N ASP A 739 53.79 21.51 -3.38
CA ASP A 739 54.79 20.58 -2.76
C ASP A 739 54.74 19.99 -1.30
N LEU A 740 54.66 18.64 -1.27
CA LEU A 740 55.34 17.56 -0.50
C LEU A 740 55.49 17.47 1.07
N ASN A 741 54.93 16.35 1.59
CA ASN A 741 55.50 15.30 2.49
C ASN A 741 55.70 15.41 4.04
N THR A 742 55.32 14.27 4.67
CA THR A 742 55.91 13.50 5.81
C THR A 742 55.43 13.63 7.29
N PHE A 743 55.16 12.45 7.86
CA PHE A 743 55.15 12.00 9.27
C PHE A 743 53.98 12.30 10.24
N SER A 744 53.93 11.50 11.31
CA SER A 744 52.82 11.21 12.25
C SER A 744 52.76 12.23 13.43
N THR A 745 51.74 12.29 14.31
CA THR A 745 51.21 11.19 15.19
C THR A 745 49.89 11.60 15.89
N ASN A 746 49.20 10.64 16.51
CA ASN A 746 47.91 10.70 17.22
C ASN A 746 47.55 11.99 18.00
N GLY A 747 46.26 12.36 17.95
CA GLY A 747 45.61 13.25 18.93
C GLY A 747 44.07 13.30 18.77
N TYR A 748 43.32 13.06 19.85
CA TYR A 748 41.85 13.21 19.87
C TYR A 748 41.45 14.61 20.35
N THR A 749 40.50 15.29 19.68
CA THR A 749 39.26 15.84 20.30
C THR A 749 38.33 16.49 19.26
N TYR A 750 37.06 16.69 19.65
CA TYR A 750 35.97 17.25 18.83
C TYR A 750 35.95 18.78 18.78
N THR A 751 35.53 19.35 17.64
CA THR A 751 34.31 20.20 17.57
C THR A 751 33.94 20.55 16.11
N PRO A 752 32.70 20.31 15.65
CA PRO A 752 32.24 20.76 14.33
C PRO A 752 31.49 22.10 14.40
N GLN A 753 31.55 22.87 13.31
CA GLN A 753 30.55 23.90 12.98
C GLN A 753 29.85 23.55 11.66
N ALA A 754 28.59 23.95 11.52
CA ALA A 754 27.66 23.41 10.51
C ALA A 754 27.37 24.38 9.35
N ILE A 755 27.02 23.79 8.19
CA ILE A 755 26.09 24.23 7.13
C ILE A 755 25.74 22.90 6.43
N GLN A 756 24.52 22.34 6.35
CA GLN A 756 23.13 22.84 6.30
C GLN A 756 22.60 23.18 4.89
N PHE A 757 22.19 22.14 4.17
CA PHE A 757 20.99 22.03 3.31
C PHE A 757 20.57 20.54 3.41
N ASP A 758 19.35 20.11 3.74
CA ASP A 758 17.96 20.56 3.50
C ASP A 758 17.39 20.14 2.13
N LEU A 759 16.89 18.90 2.09
CA LEU A 759 15.89 18.44 1.13
C LEU A 759 15.07 17.29 1.75
N GLY A 760 13.78 17.18 1.40
CA GLY A 760 12.91 16.14 1.96
C GLY A 760 11.74 15.78 1.06
N SER A 761 11.56 14.49 0.81
CA SER A 761 10.34 13.90 0.23
C SER A 761 10.32 12.39 0.48
N THR A 762 9.39 11.90 1.28
CA THR A 762 9.12 10.45 1.44
C THR A 762 7.61 10.19 1.30
N ASP A 763 7.26 9.42 0.26
CA ASP A 763 5.86 9.16 -0.11
C ASP A 763 5.18 8.19 0.86
N TYR A 764 4.01 8.59 1.37
CA TYR A 764 3.11 7.71 2.12
C TYR A 764 2.05 7.10 1.21
N VAL A 765 2.03 5.77 1.14
CA VAL A 765 1.02 4.99 0.43
C VAL A 765 0.39 3.96 1.37
N ASP A 766 -0.89 4.13 1.69
CA ASP A 766 -1.71 3.06 2.30
C ASP A 766 -2.04 2.05 1.20
N SER A 767 -1.29 0.94 1.11
CA SER A 767 -1.44 -0.03 0.01
C SER A 767 -1.01 -1.45 0.35
N THR A 768 -1.62 -2.38 -0.38
CA THR A 768 -1.52 -3.83 -0.21
C THR A 768 -0.29 -4.43 -0.90
N THR A 769 0.87 -3.81 -0.72
CA THR A 769 2.14 -4.28 -1.27
C THR A 769 2.78 -5.29 -0.31
N PHE A 770 3.40 -6.34 -0.84
CA PHE A 770 4.04 -7.40 -0.07
C PHE A 770 5.43 -6.91 0.39
N ASP A 771 5.58 -6.63 1.70
CA ASP A 771 6.81 -6.13 2.32
C ASP A 771 7.23 -7.05 3.50
N PRO A 772 8.27 -7.89 3.33
CA PRO A 772 8.67 -8.88 4.34
C PRO A 772 9.61 -8.27 5.41
N GLN A 773 9.05 -7.47 6.31
CA GLN A 773 9.80 -6.95 7.47
C GLN A 773 10.08 -8.08 8.49
N GLN A 774 11.28 -8.67 8.43
CA GLN A 774 11.83 -9.51 9.50
C GLN A 774 12.72 -8.71 10.46
N GLN A 775 12.78 -9.17 11.72
CA GLN A 775 13.41 -8.45 12.82
C GLN A 775 14.93 -8.25 12.64
N LEU A 776 15.47 -7.17 13.24
CA LEU A 776 16.87 -7.14 13.62
C LEU A 776 17.08 -8.07 14.82
N GLU A 777 17.93 -9.08 14.66
CA GLU A 777 18.54 -9.82 15.77
C GLU A 777 20.07 -9.63 15.68
N THR A 778 20.75 -9.64 16.83
CA THR A 778 22.20 -9.44 16.92
C THR A 778 22.96 -10.62 16.31
N ILE A 779 23.87 -10.32 15.38
CA ILE A 779 24.54 -11.27 14.48
C ILE A 779 25.33 -12.38 15.22
N PRO A 780 24.99 -13.66 15.01
CA PRO A 780 25.84 -14.81 15.36
C PRO A 780 26.43 -15.46 14.10
N ASP A 781 27.77 -15.48 14.03
CA ASP A 781 28.68 -16.25 13.17
C ASP A 781 28.32 -16.54 11.70
N ALA A 782 29.23 -16.20 10.77
CA ALA A 782 28.98 -16.09 9.34
C ALA A 782 28.56 -17.41 8.64
N ASN A 783 28.86 -18.57 9.23
CA ASN A 783 28.42 -19.87 8.71
C ASN A 783 26.89 -20.05 8.78
N SER A 784 26.20 -19.40 9.72
CA SER A 784 24.75 -19.60 9.95
C SER A 784 23.88 -19.01 8.82
N LEU A 785 24.38 -17.98 8.13
CA LEU A 785 23.67 -17.27 7.05
C LEU A 785 23.37 -18.12 5.80
N LEU A 786 23.97 -19.31 5.67
CA LEU A 786 23.81 -20.22 4.53
C LEU A 786 23.14 -21.56 4.90
N ILE A 787 22.63 -21.71 6.13
CA ILE A 787 22.09 -22.99 6.65
C ILE A 787 20.56 -23.08 6.58
N THR A 788 19.85 -21.96 6.42
CA THR A 788 18.36 -21.86 6.48
C THR A 788 17.60 -22.56 5.32
N VAL A 789 18.28 -23.36 4.48
CA VAL A 789 17.74 -23.93 3.24
C VAL A 789 18.10 -25.43 3.07
N VAL A 790 18.68 -26.09 4.09
CA VAL A 790 19.11 -27.50 4.02
C VAL A 790 18.47 -28.34 5.14
N PRO A 791 17.82 -29.49 4.84
CA PRO A 791 17.34 -30.43 5.86
C PRO A 791 18.50 -31.06 6.65
N PRO A 792 18.30 -31.48 7.92
CA PRO A 792 19.36 -32.06 8.73
C PRO A 792 19.84 -33.41 8.16
N GLY A 793 21.04 -33.40 7.59
CA GLY A 793 21.73 -34.58 7.06
C GLY A 793 23.23 -34.33 6.91
N PRO A 794 24.07 -35.38 6.80
CA PRO A 794 25.52 -35.24 6.74
C PRO A 794 25.96 -34.60 5.42
N MET A 795 26.35 -33.31 5.48
CA MET A 795 26.80 -32.53 4.33
C MET A 795 28.29 -32.72 4.03
N THR A 796 28.64 -32.71 2.74
CA THR A 796 30.01 -32.52 2.25
C THR A 796 30.34 -31.03 2.13
N THR A 797 31.62 -30.67 2.09
CA THR A 797 32.10 -29.28 2.31
C THR A 797 31.65 -28.21 1.30
N ASN A 798 31.00 -28.59 0.19
CA ASN A 798 30.73 -27.70 -0.95
C ASN A 798 29.23 -27.42 -1.18
N SER A 799 28.31 -28.18 -0.56
CA SER A 799 26.87 -28.14 -0.85
C SER A 799 26.23 -26.75 -0.67
N HIS A 800 26.71 -25.96 0.30
CA HIS A 800 26.23 -24.60 0.52
C HIS A 800 26.59 -23.63 -0.63
N LEU A 801 27.66 -23.89 -1.38
CA LEU A 801 28.01 -23.09 -2.57
C LEU A 801 27.08 -23.42 -3.74
N GLU A 802 26.86 -24.72 -4.01
CA GLU A 802 25.93 -25.20 -5.05
C GLU A 802 24.52 -24.65 -4.83
N LEU A 803 24.06 -24.60 -3.58
CA LEU A 803 22.75 -24.08 -3.20
C LEU A 803 22.66 -22.54 -3.33
N LEU A 804 23.71 -21.80 -2.97
CA LEU A 804 23.80 -20.35 -3.18
C LEU A 804 23.79 -20.01 -4.68
N THR A 805 24.58 -20.72 -5.48
CA THR A 805 24.58 -20.63 -6.95
C THR A 805 23.17 -20.84 -7.49
N LYS A 806 22.55 -21.99 -7.20
CA LYS A 806 21.21 -22.32 -7.70
C LYS A 806 20.17 -21.25 -7.34
N THR A 807 20.20 -20.75 -6.09
CA THR A 807 19.27 -19.71 -5.62
C THR A 807 19.41 -18.42 -6.43
N LEU A 808 20.66 -18.00 -6.72
CA LEU A 808 20.94 -16.83 -7.53
C LEU A 808 20.63 -17.04 -9.02
N THR A 809 20.88 -18.22 -9.58
CA THR A 809 20.48 -18.59 -10.95
C THR A 809 18.96 -18.54 -11.11
N GLU A 810 18.19 -19.05 -10.13
CA GLU A 810 16.73 -18.94 -10.14
C GLU A 810 16.25 -17.48 -10.03
N ALA A 811 16.85 -16.67 -9.15
CA ALA A 811 16.55 -15.24 -9.04
C ALA A 811 16.83 -14.48 -10.34
N HIS A 812 17.96 -14.75 -10.99
CA HIS A 812 18.33 -14.16 -12.29
C HIS A 812 17.35 -14.56 -13.39
N THR A 813 17.05 -15.86 -13.49
CA THR A 813 16.16 -16.40 -14.52
C THR A 813 14.74 -15.84 -14.41
N ARG A 814 14.18 -15.76 -13.19
CA ARG A 814 12.83 -15.23 -12.94
C ARG A 814 12.70 -13.72 -13.17
N THR A 815 13.81 -12.98 -13.21
CA THR A 815 13.84 -11.52 -13.36
C THR A 815 14.52 -11.05 -14.64
N CYS A 816 14.84 -11.95 -15.58
CA CYS A 816 15.23 -11.54 -16.93
C CYS A 816 13.99 -11.28 -17.79
N LEU A 817 14.01 -10.19 -18.57
CA LEU A 817 12.89 -9.77 -19.42
C LEU A 817 12.51 -10.79 -20.51
N TYR A 818 13.45 -11.66 -20.89
CA TYR A 818 13.29 -12.68 -21.92
C TYR A 818 13.93 -14.00 -21.46
N SER A 819 13.28 -15.13 -21.75
CA SER A 819 13.88 -16.45 -21.55
C SER A 819 15.04 -16.67 -22.53
N SER A 820 15.96 -17.58 -22.19
CA SER A 820 17.12 -17.88 -23.04
C SER A 820 16.69 -18.44 -24.41
N ASP A 821 15.55 -19.14 -24.47
CA ASP A 821 14.91 -19.57 -25.73
C ASP A 821 14.43 -18.38 -26.57
N GLN A 822 13.76 -17.39 -25.97
CA GLN A 822 13.29 -16.19 -26.67
C GLN A 822 14.46 -15.36 -27.22
N VAL A 823 15.54 -15.21 -26.45
CA VAL A 823 16.78 -14.58 -26.91
C VAL A 823 17.35 -15.35 -28.10
N ALA A 824 17.46 -16.68 -27.99
CA ALA A 824 17.95 -17.53 -29.06
C ALA A 824 17.02 -17.62 -30.28
N GLU A 825 15.72 -17.31 -30.17
CA GLU A 825 14.82 -17.15 -31.31
C GLU A 825 14.97 -15.79 -31.98
N ILE A 826 15.15 -14.71 -31.22
CA ILE A 826 15.29 -13.35 -31.77
C ILE A 826 16.66 -13.18 -32.45
N MET A 827 17.75 -13.69 -31.84
CA MET A 827 19.09 -13.70 -32.44
C MET A 827 19.19 -14.50 -33.76
N LYS A 828 18.25 -15.41 -34.04
CA LYS A 828 18.18 -16.15 -35.33
C LYS A 828 17.48 -15.36 -36.44
N LYS A 829 16.81 -14.25 -36.14
CA LYS A 829 16.13 -13.43 -37.14
C LYS A 829 17.14 -12.51 -37.85
N PRO A 830 17.02 -12.30 -39.17
CA PRO A 830 17.81 -11.26 -39.83
C PRO A 830 17.43 -9.88 -39.25
N PRO A 831 18.39 -8.94 -39.11
CA PRO A 831 18.11 -7.60 -38.59
C PRO A 831 17.10 -6.86 -39.46
N ASP A 832 16.07 -6.26 -38.86
CA ASP A 832 15.12 -5.45 -39.62
C ASP A 832 15.73 -4.09 -39.99
N VAL A 833 16.04 -3.93 -41.27
CA VAL A 833 16.54 -2.69 -41.86
C VAL A 833 15.56 -1.53 -41.64
N GLY A 834 14.24 -1.79 -41.58
CA GLY A 834 13.23 -0.78 -41.26
C GLY A 834 13.42 -0.20 -39.86
N SER A 835 13.57 -1.06 -38.86
CA SER A 835 13.84 -0.70 -37.47
C SER A 835 15.21 -0.01 -37.28
N ILE A 836 16.26 -0.48 -37.96
CA ILE A 836 17.58 0.17 -37.91
C ILE A 836 17.50 1.60 -38.47
N LEU A 837 16.79 1.80 -39.59
CA LEU A 837 16.55 3.13 -40.16
C LEU A 837 15.64 3.98 -39.27
N LEU A 838 14.67 3.40 -38.57
CA LEU A 838 13.79 4.10 -37.64
C LEU A 838 14.58 4.71 -36.47
N TYR A 839 15.43 3.94 -35.79
CA TYR A 839 16.25 4.48 -34.70
C TYR A 839 17.28 5.49 -35.21
N LYS A 840 17.92 5.21 -36.35
CA LYS A 840 18.89 6.13 -36.97
C LYS A 840 18.29 7.43 -37.54
N SER A 841 16.96 7.52 -37.64
CA SER A 841 16.22 8.74 -38.03
C SER A 841 15.31 9.27 -36.92
N MET A 842 15.46 8.76 -35.70
CA MET A 842 14.72 9.22 -34.53
C MET A 842 15.21 10.60 -34.10
N ASP A 843 14.28 11.44 -33.63
CA ASP A 843 14.63 12.73 -33.03
C ASP A 843 15.45 12.52 -31.74
N HIS A 844 16.42 13.40 -31.47
CA HIS A 844 17.36 13.28 -30.36
C HIS A 844 16.66 13.19 -28.99
N GLU A 845 15.61 14.00 -28.77
CA GLU A 845 14.84 13.96 -27.53
C GLU A 845 14.03 12.67 -27.43
N GLN A 846 13.51 12.17 -28.55
CA GLN A 846 12.71 10.95 -28.61
C GLN A 846 13.56 9.68 -28.42
N LEU A 847 14.79 9.66 -28.90
CA LEU A 847 15.74 8.56 -28.71
C LEU A 847 16.14 8.42 -27.25
N TRP A 848 16.47 9.54 -26.59
CA TRP A 848 16.73 9.58 -25.15
C TRP A 848 15.56 9.05 -24.33
N LEU A 849 14.31 9.45 -24.65
CA LEU A 849 13.13 8.97 -23.94
C LEU A 849 12.87 7.46 -24.13
N ASP A 850 13.11 6.89 -25.31
CA ASP A 850 12.93 5.45 -25.54
C ASP A 850 14.01 4.62 -24.83
N CYS A 851 15.28 5.06 -24.89
CA CYS A 851 16.37 4.50 -24.09
C CYS A 851 16.04 4.55 -22.60
N ALA A 852 15.61 5.71 -22.08
CA ALA A 852 15.24 5.90 -20.69
C ALA A 852 14.09 4.99 -20.25
N GLN A 853 13.06 4.84 -21.08
CA GLN A 853 11.92 3.96 -20.78
C GLN A 853 12.35 2.48 -20.74
N LYS A 854 13.23 2.04 -21.66
CA LYS A 854 13.72 0.66 -21.70
C LYS A 854 14.70 0.36 -20.55
N LEU A 855 15.60 1.28 -20.24
CA LEU A 855 16.49 1.20 -19.07
C LEU A 855 15.67 1.12 -17.78
N THR A 856 14.62 1.95 -17.63
CA THR A 856 13.70 1.90 -16.48
C THR A 856 13.09 0.51 -16.28
N ASN A 857 12.67 -0.17 -17.36
CA ASN A 857 12.12 -1.52 -17.28
C ASN A 857 13.18 -2.55 -16.84
N ILE A 858 14.44 -2.41 -17.29
CA ILE A 858 15.55 -3.28 -16.86
C ILE A 858 15.87 -3.04 -15.38
N ILE A 859 15.92 -1.78 -14.94
CA ILE A 859 16.16 -1.38 -13.55
C ILE A 859 15.06 -1.91 -12.61
N GLN A 860 13.78 -1.85 -13.00
CA GLN A 860 12.69 -2.47 -12.23
C GLN A 860 12.94 -3.96 -11.96
N GLN A 861 13.40 -4.70 -12.98
CA GLN A 861 13.74 -6.11 -12.83
C GLN A 861 15.03 -6.35 -12.03
N ILE A 862 15.94 -5.38 -11.99
CA ILE A 862 17.13 -5.42 -11.12
C ILE A 862 16.76 -5.21 -9.65
N ILE A 863 15.75 -4.39 -9.33
CA ILE A 863 15.19 -4.28 -7.97
C ILE A 863 14.62 -5.63 -7.52
N GLU A 864 13.82 -6.30 -8.37
CA GLU A 864 13.28 -7.61 -8.01
C GLU A 864 14.37 -8.69 -7.90
N PHE A 865 15.44 -8.62 -8.70
CA PHE A 865 16.62 -9.47 -8.51
C PHE A 865 17.28 -9.22 -7.15
N ALA A 866 17.54 -7.97 -6.80
CA ALA A 866 18.18 -7.58 -5.55
C ALA A 866 17.40 -8.07 -4.32
N LYS A 867 16.07 -7.93 -4.32
CA LYS A 867 15.17 -8.48 -3.28
C LYS A 867 15.30 -10.00 -3.11
N MET A 868 15.65 -10.72 -4.18
CA MET A 868 15.84 -12.17 -4.18
C MET A 868 17.28 -12.61 -3.86
N VAL A 869 18.26 -11.70 -3.78
CA VAL A 869 19.63 -12.03 -3.38
C VAL A 869 19.67 -12.35 -1.87
N PRO A 870 20.14 -13.54 -1.45
CA PRO A 870 20.20 -13.91 -0.04
C PRO A 870 20.97 -12.88 0.79
N GLY A 871 20.32 -12.36 1.84
CA GLY A 871 20.88 -11.36 2.75
C GLY A 871 20.68 -9.90 2.34
N PHE A 872 20.41 -9.58 1.07
CA PHE A 872 20.25 -8.17 0.62
C PHE A 872 19.14 -7.44 1.39
N MET A 873 17.97 -8.07 1.54
CA MET A 873 16.84 -7.52 2.29
C MET A 873 17.07 -7.37 3.81
N LYS A 874 18.20 -7.87 4.36
CA LYS A 874 18.59 -7.70 5.76
C LYS A 874 19.49 -6.47 6.00
N LEU A 875 20.03 -5.86 4.93
CA LEU A 875 20.80 -4.63 5.01
C LEU A 875 19.90 -3.44 5.38
N SER A 876 20.47 -2.33 5.86
CA SER A 876 19.67 -1.12 6.13
C SER A 876 19.01 -0.59 4.86
N GLN A 877 17.85 0.07 4.96
CA GLN A 877 17.18 0.63 3.78
C GLN A 877 18.06 1.64 3.03
N ASP A 878 18.87 2.41 3.76
CA ASP A 878 19.85 3.34 3.18
C ASP A 878 20.91 2.59 2.36
N ASP A 879 21.48 1.51 2.91
CA ASP A 879 22.45 0.67 2.19
C ASP A 879 21.81 0.00 0.96
N GLN A 880 20.58 -0.54 1.08
CA GLN A 880 19.85 -1.13 -0.04
C GLN A 880 19.62 -0.12 -1.18
N ILE A 881 19.19 1.10 -0.84
CA ILE A 881 19.00 2.19 -1.80
C ILE A 881 20.33 2.58 -2.44
N LEU A 882 21.41 2.71 -1.66
CA LEU A 882 22.72 3.13 -2.13
C LEU A 882 23.37 2.10 -3.06
N LEU A 883 23.29 0.82 -2.72
CA LEU A 883 23.75 -0.28 -3.58
C LEU A 883 22.95 -0.34 -4.89
N LEU A 884 21.63 -0.10 -4.85
CA LEU A 884 20.80 -0.02 -6.06
C LEU A 884 21.09 1.22 -6.91
N LYS A 885 21.28 2.40 -6.30
CA LYS A 885 21.68 3.62 -7.02
C LYS A 885 23.00 3.41 -7.77
N ALA A 886 24.02 2.89 -7.09
CA ALA A 886 25.35 2.70 -7.68
C ALA A 886 25.43 1.53 -8.68
N GLY A 887 24.76 0.41 -8.39
CA GLY A 887 24.90 -0.84 -9.15
C GLY A 887 23.88 -1.06 -10.28
N SER A 888 22.75 -0.34 -10.31
CA SER A 888 21.65 -0.63 -11.24
C SER A 888 22.00 -0.41 -12.72
N PHE A 889 22.75 0.64 -13.05
CA PHE A 889 23.22 0.86 -14.41
C PHE A 889 24.29 -0.17 -14.81
N GLU A 890 25.25 -0.45 -13.93
CA GLU A 890 26.29 -1.48 -14.14
C GLU A 890 25.66 -2.85 -14.43
N MET A 891 24.69 -3.27 -13.61
CA MET A 891 23.90 -4.48 -13.82
C MET A 891 23.04 -4.45 -15.09
N SER A 892 22.64 -3.28 -15.58
CA SER A 892 21.94 -3.16 -16.86
C SER A 892 22.87 -3.46 -18.04
N VAL A 893 24.15 -3.06 -17.96
CA VAL A 893 25.19 -3.44 -18.93
C VAL A 893 25.54 -4.93 -18.83
N LEU A 894 25.56 -5.51 -17.62
CA LEU A 894 25.68 -6.98 -17.46
C LEU A 894 24.51 -7.72 -18.14
N ARG A 895 23.27 -7.26 -17.94
CA ARG A 895 22.10 -7.85 -18.60
C ARG A 895 22.13 -7.65 -20.13
N MET A 896 22.74 -6.57 -20.62
CA MET A 896 22.94 -6.34 -22.05
C MET A 896 23.90 -7.36 -22.68
N SER A 897 24.91 -7.88 -21.97
CA SER A 897 25.83 -8.89 -22.54
C SER A 897 25.10 -10.21 -22.89
N ARG A 898 24.04 -10.56 -22.16
CA ARG A 898 23.12 -11.68 -22.46
C ARG A 898 22.25 -11.45 -23.70
N TYR A 899 22.10 -10.20 -24.13
CA TYR A 899 21.24 -9.79 -25.24
C TYR A 899 22.02 -9.33 -26.49
N LEU A 900 23.35 -9.46 -26.48
CA LEU A 900 24.25 -9.01 -27.54
C LEU A 900 24.94 -10.22 -28.19
N ASP A 901 24.95 -10.28 -29.52
CA ASP A 901 25.79 -11.23 -30.27
C ASP A 901 27.20 -10.64 -30.45
N PRO A 902 28.25 -11.21 -29.84
CA PRO A 902 29.60 -10.69 -29.96
C PRO A 902 30.18 -10.82 -31.38
N LEU A 903 29.65 -11.72 -32.22
CA LEU A 903 30.13 -11.90 -33.60
C LEU A 903 29.68 -10.76 -34.51
N THR A 904 28.38 -10.43 -34.51
CA THR A 904 27.83 -9.33 -35.32
C THR A 904 27.85 -7.95 -34.63
N ASN A 905 28.12 -7.90 -33.32
CA ASN A 905 28.00 -6.70 -32.47
C ASN A 905 26.59 -6.08 -32.45
N LEU A 906 25.56 -6.92 -32.62
CA LEU A 906 24.16 -6.51 -32.58
C LEU A 906 23.57 -6.79 -31.19
N VAL A 907 22.78 -5.85 -30.67
CA VAL A 907 22.01 -6.02 -29.44
C VAL A 907 20.52 -6.19 -29.75
N MET A 908 19.85 -7.07 -29.01
CA MET A 908 18.39 -7.19 -29.02
C MET A 908 17.76 -5.99 -28.30
N TYR A 909 16.92 -5.23 -29.02
CA TYR A 909 16.36 -3.97 -28.52
C TYR A 909 14.84 -3.91 -28.71
N GLY A 910 14.14 -4.76 -27.96
CA GLY A 910 12.73 -5.11 -28.21
C GLY A 910 12.67 -6.47 -28.92
N ASP A 911 11.96 -6.53 -30.05
CA ASP A 911 11.77 -7.73 -30.87
C ASP A 911 12.73 -7.83 -32.08
N THR A 912 13.68 -6.90 -32.18
CA THR A 912 14.65 -6.74 -33.29
C THR A 912 16.09 -6.64 -32.79
N MET A 913 17.05 -6.99 -33.67
CA MET A 913 18.49 -6.86 -33.45
C MET A 913 19.00 -5.57 -34.12
N ILE A 914 19.73 -4.71 -33.40
CA ILE A 914 20.26 -3.44 -33.94
C ILE A 914 21.74 -3.21 -33.56
N PRO A 915 22.52 -2.52 -34.40
CA PRO A 915 23.92 -2.18 -34.13
C PRO A 915 24.06 -0.86 -33.34
N SER A 916 25.27 -0.55 -32.87
CA SER A 916 25.54 0.71 -32.15
C SER A 916 25.31 1.95 -33.02
N GLU A 917 25.54 1.91 -34.34
CA GLU A 917 25.30 3.05 -35.23
C GLU A 917 23.82 3.36 -35.48
N ALA A 918 22.89 2.57 -34.91
CA ALA A 918 21.47 2.93 -34.81
C ALA A 918 21.24 4.06 -33.80
N PHE A 919 22.12 4.20 -32.79
CA PHE A 919 22.07 5.21 -31.74
C PHE A 919 22.97 6.43 -32.05
N THR A 920 23.10 6.80 -33.33
CA THR A 920 23.98 7.92 -33.73
C THR A 920 23.43 9.25 -33.20
N THR A 921 24.23 10.00 -32.45
CA THR A 921 23.90 11.37 -32.01
C THR A 921 24.99 12.36 -32.46
N ALA A 922 24.71 13.66 -32.33
CA ALA A 922 25.67 14.73 -32.62
C ALA A 922 26.63 15.05 -31.45
N ASP A 923 26.42 14.45 -30.27
CA ASP A 923 27.17 14.74 -29.06
C ASP A 923 28.29 13.70 -28.81
N THR A 924 29.50 14.17 -28.57
CA THR A 924 30.67 13.30 -28.42
C THR A 924 30.71 12.53 -27.10
N SER A 925 30.05 13.01 -26.05
CA SER A 925 29.89 12.27 -24.78
C SER A 925 28.86 11.16 -24.92
N GLU A 926 27.73 11.43 -25.59
CA GLU A 926 26.71 10.43 -25.89
C GLU A 926 27.24 9.31 -26.79
N MET A 927 27.96 9.64 -27.86
CA MET A 927 28.60 8.64 -28.72
C MET A 927 29.68 7.83 -27.99
N LYS A 928 30.45 8.45 -27.08
CA LYS A 928 31.41 7.74 -26.22
C LYS A 928 30.69 6.76 -25.27
N LEU A 929 29.59 7.20 -24.65
CA LEU A 929 28.76 6.35 -23.79
C LEU A 929 28.24 5.13 -24.56
N VAL A 930 27.59 5.34 -25.72
CA VAL A 930 27.07 4.26 -26.57
C VAL A 930 28.16 3.24 -26.92
N ASN A 931 29.31 3.73 -27.42
CA ASN A 931 30.42 2.84 -27.81
C ASN A 931 30.97 2.07 -26.61
N ASN A 932 31.27 2.74 -25.49
CA ASN A 932 31.78 2.09 -24.29
C ASN A 932 30.78 1.07 -23.69
N THR A 933 29.47 1.32 -23.80
CA THR A 933 28.43 0.36 -23.38
C THR A 933 28.42 -0.90 -24.25
N PHE A 934 28.47 -0.75 -25.58
CA PHE A 934 28.55 -1.89 -26.49
C PHE A 934 29.87 -2.67 -26.31
N GLU A 935 31.02 -1.99 -26.22
CA GLU A 935 32.32 -2.61 -26.01
C GLU A 935 32.41 -3.36 -24.66
N THR A 936 31.90 -2.76 -23.58
CA THR A 936 31.86 -3.42 -22.27
C THR A 936 30.96 -4.66 -22.30
N ALA A 937 29.72 -4.53 -22.79
CA ALA A 937 28.79 -5.65 -22.89
C ALA A 937 29.34 -6.77 -23.79
N LYS A 938 29.96 -6.44 -24.93
CA LYS A 938 30.63 -7.40 -25.81
C LYS A 938 31.80 -8.10 -25.14
N SER A 939 32.67 -7.36 -24.44
CA SER A 939 33.83 -7.95 -23.75
C SER A 939 33.44 -8.96 -22.65
N ILE A 940 32.21 -8.88 -22.13
CA ILE A 940 31.64 -9.85 -21.18
C ILE A 940 30.95 -11.01 -21.94
N ALA A 941 30.22 -10.72 -23.03
CA ALA A 941 29.61 -11.74 -23.89
C ALA A 941 30.64 -12.68 -24.52
N GLU A 942 31.83 -12.18 -24.87
CA GLU A 942 32.95 -12.97 -25.40
C GLU A 942 33.51 -14.01 -24.40
N LEU A 943 33.29 -13.81 -23.08
CA LEU A 943 33.63 -14.80 -22.05
C LEU A 943 32.68 -16.00 -22.02
N LYS A 944 31.51 -15.90 -22.69
CA LYS A 944 30.49 -16.96 -22.80
C LYS A 944 30.06 -17.53 -21.45
N LEU A 945 29.78 -16.63 -20.51
CA LEU A 945 29.32 -16.99 -19.17
C LEU A 945 28.01 -17.80 -19.21
N THR A 946 27.86 -18.76 -18.30
CA THR A 946 26.57 -19.42 -18.08
C THR A 946 25.59 -18.49 -17.33
N GLU A 947 24.29 -18.79 -17.36
CA GLU A 947 23.28 -18.04 -16.59
C GLU A 947 23.60 -18.04 -15.08
N SER A 948 24.22 -19.09 -14.55
CA SER A 948 24.71 -19.17 -13.16
C SER A 948 25.87 -18.21 -12.90
N GLU A 949 26.89 -18.20 -13.77
CA GLU A 949 28.05 -17.31 -13.64
C GLU A 949 27.64 -15.84 -13.77
N LEU A 950 26.75 -15.53 -14.72
CA LEU A 950 26.22 -14.18 -14.90
C LEU A 950 25.34 -13.75 -13.72
N ALA A 951 24.55 -14.66 -13.12
CA ALA A 951 23.79 -14.40 -11.89
C ALA A 951 24.70 -14.08 -10.69
N LEU A 952 25.72 -14.92 -10.47
CA LEU A 952 26.71 -14.76 -9.40
C LEU A 952 27.50 -13.45 -9.56
N TYR A 953 27.99 -13.16 -10.77
CA TYR A 953 28.72 -11.92 -11.05
C TYR A 953 27.82 -10.68 -10.93
N SER A 954 26.55 -10.76 -11.35
CA SER A 954 25.56 -9.68 -11.13
C SER A 954 25.36 -9.38 -9.64
N ALA A 955 25.35 -10.42 -8.80
CA ALA A 955 25.23 -10.26 -7.34
C ALA A 955 26.52 -9.69 -6.70
N CYS A 956 27.72 -10.02 -7.21
CA CYS A 956 28.97 -9.36 -6.80
C CYS A 956 29.00 -7.87 -7.15
N VAL A 957 28.54 -7.48 -8.34
CA VAL A 957 28.47 -6.06 -8.76
C VAL A 957 27.49 -5.26 -7.88
N LEU A 958 26.33 -5.86 -7.58
CA LEU A 958 25.34 -5.28 -6.66
C LEU A 958 25.91 -5.08 -5.25
N LEU A 959 26.46 -6.14 -4.64
CA LEU A 959 26.95 -6.15 -3.25
C LEU A 959 28.42 -5.70 -3.11
N SER A 960 28.88 -4.76 -3.93
CA SER A 960 30.22 -4.19 -3.81
C SER A 960 30.39 -3.50 -2.43
N PRO A 961 31.36 -3.89 -1.59
CA PRO A 961 31.53 -3.34 -0.23
C PRO A 961 32.25 -1.98 -0.19
N ASP A 962 32.80 -1.54 -1.31
CA ASP A 962 33.58 -0.32 -1.49
C ASP A 962 32.76 0.84 -2.10
N ARG A 963 31.41 0.76 -2.06
CA ARG A 963 30.54 1.88 -2.43
C ARG A 963 30.60 2.96 -1.35
N LEU A 964 30.88 4.20 -1.75
CA LEU A 964 30.95 5.36 -0.86
C LEU A 964 29.59 5.62 -0.19
N GLY A 965 29.58 5.79 1.14
CA GLY A 965 28.39 6.12 1.93
C GLY A 965 27.68 4.94 2.59
N LEU A 966 28.15 3.70 2.38
CA LEU A 966 27.64 2.52 3.11
C LEU A 966 27.81 2.69 4.64
N LYS A 967 26.77 2.32 5.38
CA LYS A 967 26.73 2.31 6.85
C LYS A 967 27.23 0.97 7.39
N ASN A 968 26.66 -0.14 6.91
CA ASN A 968 26.99 -1.50 7.38
C ASN A 968 27.98 -2.22 6.47
N ILE A 969 29.18 -1.65 6.30
CA ILE A 969 30.22 -2.20 5.39
C ILE A 969 30.58 -3.65 5.72
N SER A 970 30.59 -4.04 7.01
CA SER A 970 30.84 -5.43 7.46
C SER A 970 29.92 -6.46 6.83
N ASP A 971 28.64 -6.11 6.73
CA ASP A 971 27.57 -7.05 6.40
C ASP A 971 27.54 -7.26 4.88
N VAL A 972 27.66 -6.15 4.13
CA VAL A 972 27.88 -6.15 2.68
C VAL A 972 29.16 -6.93 2.32
N GLN A 973 30.26 -6.67 3.04
CA GLN A 973 31.53 -7.37 2.83
C GLN A 973 31.41 -8.88 3.08
N THR A 974 30.64 -9.31 4.08
CA THR A 974 30.40 -10.74 4.37
C THR A 974 29.59 -11.41 3.27
N LEU A 975 28.48 -10.81 2.83
CA LEU A 975 27.66 -11.33 1.72
C LEU A 975 28.48 -11.40 0.42
N TYR A 976 29.25 -10.36 0.13
CA TYR A 976 30.13 -10.30 -1.05
C TYR A 976 31.13 -11.44 -1.10
N GLN A 977 31.82 -11.76 0.01
CA GLN A 977 32.80 -12.85 0.05
C GLN A 977 32.15 -14.24 -0.16
N ALA A 978 30.94 -14.46 0.36
CA ALA A 978 30.22 -15.71 0.14
C ALA A 978 29.87 -15.91 -1.35
N ILE A 979 29.37 -14.87 -2.01
CA ILE A 979 29.01 -14.89 -3.43
C ILE A 979 30.27 -14.99 -4.31
N LEU A 980 31.34 -14.25 -3.98
CA LEU A 980 32.62 -14.30 -4.69
C LEU A 980 33.25 -15.71 -4.65
N LYS A 981 33.12 -16.41 -3.51
CA LYS A 981 33.56 -17.80 -3.35
C LYS A 981 32.73 -18.76 -4.22
N ALA A 982 31.42 -18.56 -4.31
CA ALA A 982 30.54 -19.35 -5.20
C ALA A 982 30.83 -19.06 -6.68
N LEU A 983 31.02 -17.79 -7.07
CA LEU A 983 31.43 -17.39 -8.43
C LEU A 983 32.74 -18.05 -8.85
N LYS A 984 33.75 -18.04 -7.97
CA LYS A 984 35.03 -18.71 -8.25
C LYS A 984 34.85 -20.23 -8.39
N TYR A 985 34.06 -20.85 -7.51
CA TYR A 985 33.80 -22.29 -7.55
C TYR A 985 33.11 -22.72 -8.86
N GLU A 986 32.07 -21.99 -9.29
CA GLU A 986 31.33 -22.25 -10.53
C GLU A 986 32.24 -22.11 -11.76
N LEU A 987 33.00 -21.00 -11.85
CA LEU A 987 33.96 -20.76 -12.93
C LEU A 987 35.09 -21.82 -12.98
N GLU A 988 35.49 -22.37 -11.83
CA GLU A 988 36.46 -23.49 -11.77
C GLU A 988 35.84 -24.84 -12.19
N GLN A 989 34.50 -24.96 -12.29
CA GLN A 989 33.83 -26.11 -12.92
C GLN A 989 33.65 -25.95 -14.43
N THR A 990 33.35 -24.75 -14.92
CA THR A 990 33.03 -24.50 -16.33
C THR A 990 34.23 -24.07 -17.17
N HIS A 991 35.07 -23.15 -16.67
CA HIS A 991 36.23 -22.58 -17.38
C HIS A 991 37.56 -23.16 -16.85
N LYS A 992 37.71 -24.48 -16.96
CA LYS A 992 38.88 -25.23 -16.42
C LYS A 992 40.23 -24.92 -17.07
N LEU A 993 40.24 -24.23 -18.20
CA LEU A 993 41.44 -23.80 -18.91
C LEU A 993 41.57 -22.27 -18.81
N PRO A 994 42.80 -21.71 -18.78
CA PRO A 994 43.00 -20.27 -18.86
C PRO A 994 42.34 -19.65 -20.10
N TYR A 995 41.81 -18.45 -19.96
CA TYR A 995 41.19 -17.69 -21.04
C TYR A 995 42.26 -17.19 -22.04
N LYS A 996 43.40 -16.71 -21.54
CA LYS A 996 44.52 -16.23 -22.36
C LYS A 996 45.83 -16.22 -21.57
N GLY A 997 46.83 -17.00 -22.01
CA GLY A 997 48.07 -17.18 -21.24
C GLY A 997 47.76 -17.86 -19.91
N ASP A 998 48.20 -17.28 -18.80
CA ASP A 998 47.89 -17.74 -17.44
C ASP A 998 46.61 -17.11 -16.85
N VAL A 999 45.98 -16.16 -17.55
CA VAL A 999 44.81 -15.39 -17.05
C VAL A 999 43.54 -16.23 -17.10
N ARG A 1000 42.79 -16.30 -15.99
CA ARG A 1000 41.49 -16.99 -15.89
C ARG A 1000 40.32 -16.03 -16.12
N VAL A 1001 39.16 -16.58 -16.44
CA VAL A 1001 37.91 -15.80 -16.61
C VAL A 1001 37.56 -14.99 -15.36
N PHE A 1002 37.77 -15.56 -14.16
CA PHE A 1002 37.58 -14.85 -12.89
C PHE A 1002 38.41 -13.56 -12.79
N ASP A 1003 39.68 -13.59 -13.21
CA ASP A 1003 40.58 -12.44 -13.11
C ASP A 1003 40.13 -11.31 -14.07
N VAL A 1004 39.62 -11.68 -15.25
CA VAL A 1004 39.03 -10.72 -16.21
C VAL A 1004 37.75 -10.09 -15.66
N LEU A 1005 36.85 -10.88 -15.06
CA LEU A 1005 35.62 -10.38 -14.43
C LEU A 1005 35.91 -9.44 -13.25
N MET A 1006 36.94 -9.73 -12.46
CA MET A 1006 37.36 -8.86 -11.36
C MET A 1006 37.95 -7.53 -11.87
N ALA A 1007 38.72 -7.54 -12.97
CA ALA A 1007 39.21 -6.31 -13.59
C ALA A 1007 38.06 -5.45 -14.17
N LYS A 1008 37.03 -6.08 -14.76
CA LYS A 1008 35.87 -5.42 -15.37
C LYS A 1008 35.01 -4.59 -14.40
N LEU A 1009 35.20 -4.74 -13.07
CA LEU A 1009 34.51 -3.90 -12.08
C LEU A 1009 34.89 -2.41 -12.19
N ALA A 1010 36.11 -2.08 -12.63
CA ALA A 1010 36.51 -0.70 -12.87
C ALA A 1010 35.80 -0.12 -14.11
N ASP A 1011 35.88 -0.82 -15.25
CA ASP A 1011 35.23 -0.45 -16.51
C ASP A 1011 33.73 -0.14 -16.33
N LEU A 1012 33.02 -0.97 -15.54
CA LEU A 1012 31.59 -0.78 -15.25
C LEU A 1012 31.31 0.51 -14.47
N ARG A 1013 32.16 0.87 -13.50
CA ARG A 1013 32.03 2.07 -12.67
C ARG A 1013 32.32 3.34 -13.48
N ASP A 1014 33.38 3.32 -14.28
CA ASP A 1014 33.72 4.43 -15.18
C ASP A 1014 32.62 4.66 -16.22
N LEU A 1015 32.01 3.58 -16.71
CA LEU A 1015 30.85 3.64 -17.61
C LEU A 1015 29.58 4.15 -16.92
N SER A 1016 29.37 3.82 -15.64
CA SER A 1016 28.27 4.34 -14.80
C SER A 1016 28.42 5.83 -14.53
N MET A 1017 29.63 6.31 -14.22
CA MET A 1017 29.93 7.75 -14.10
C MET A 1017 29.71 8.49 -15.43
N LEU A 1018 30.18 7.93 -16.54
CA LEU A 1018 29.96 8.51 -17.87
C LEU A 1018 28.46 8.60 -18.24
N HIS A 1019 27.63 7.64 -17.83
CA HIS A 1019 26.18 7.73 -17.99
C HIS A 1019 25.60 8.90 -17.20
N MET A 1020 25.95 9.03 -15.92
CA MET A 1020 25.50 10.11 -15.03
C MET A 1020 25.88 11.50 -15.57
N GLU A 1021 27.13 11.69 -15.99
CA GLU A 1021 27.61 12.95 -16.60
C GLU A 1021 26.82 13.31 -17.87
N THR A 1022 26.65 12.32 -18.76
CA THR A 1022 25.99 12.51 -20.06
C THR A 1022 24.49 12.81 -19.87
N LEU A 1023 23.82 12.13 -18.95
CA LEU A 1023 22.42 12.37 -18.58
C LEU A 1023 22.23 13.73 -17.92
N ALA A 1024 23.13 14.16 -17.04
CA ALA A 1024 23.08 15.49 -16.43
C ALA A 1024 23.20 16.59 -17.49
N LYS A 1025 24.14 16.44 -18.43
CA LYS A 1025 24.32 17.32 -19.59
C LYS A 1025 23.05 17.38 -20.46
N PHE A 1026 22.43 16.24 -20.77
CA PHE A 1026 21.18 16.19 -21.53
C PHE A 1026 20.02 16.88 -20.79
N ARG A 1027 19.84 16.63 -19.49
CA ARG A 1027 18.83 17.29 -18.65
C ARG A 1027 18.99 18.82 -18.59
N MET A 1028 20.22 19.35 -18.72
CA MET A 1028 20.46 20.79 -18.85
C MET A 1028 20.06 21.35 -20.23
N SER A 1029 20.19 20.57 -21.30
CA SER A 1029 19.83 20.99 -22.67
C SER A 1029 18.33 20.87 -22.97
N ALA A 1030 17.64 19.86 -22.41
CA ALA A 1030 16.22 19.57 -22.65
C ALA A 1030 15.39 19.53 -21.33
N PRO A 1031 15.36 20.61 -20.54
CA PRO A 1031 14.72 20.64 -19.21
C PRO A 1031 13.18 20.54 -19.23
N HIS A 1032 12.56 20.55 -20.43
CA HIS A 1032 11.12 20.35 -20.63
C HIS A 1032 10.71 18.87 -20.69
N LEU A 1033 11.66 17.92 -20.65
CA LEU A 1033 11.40 16.49 -20.78
C LEU A 1033 11.20 15.81 -19.42
N GLU A 1034 10.00 15.25 -19.20
CA GLU A 1034 9.70 14.41 -18.03
C GLU A 1034 10.24 12.98 -18.23
N PHE A 1035 11.41 12.69 -17.66
CA PHE A 1035 11.95 11.32 -17.57
C PHE A 1035 11.10 10.43 -16.64
N PRO A 1036 11.14 9.09 -16.81
CA PRO A 1036 10.50 8.16 -15.88
C PRO A 1036 10.95 8.37 -14.43
N ALA A 1037 10.02 8.36 -13.47
CA ALA A 1037 10.31 8.73 -12.08
C ALA A 1037 11.43 7.91 -11.42
N LEU A 1038 11.56 6.62 -11.76
CA LEU A 1038 12.63 5.75 -11.25
C LEU A 1038 14.02 6.17 -11.75
N HIS A 1039 14.11 6.53 -13.03
CA HIS A 1039 15.30 7.07 -13.71
C HIS A 1039 15.68 8.48 -13.19
N LYS A 1040 14.71 9.21 -12.62
CA LYS A 1040 15.01 10.42 -11.84
C LYS A 1040 15.58 10.07 -10.46
N GLY A 1041 14.92 9.17 -9.71
CA GLY A 1041 15.28 8.87 -8.32
C GLY A 1041 16.60 8.10 -8.13
N MET A 1042 17.00 7.25 -9.08
CA MET A 1042 18.28 6.52 -8.98
C MET A 1042 19.48 7.36 -9.43
N GLU A 1043 19.27 8.25 -10.40
CA GLU A 1043 20.34 8.92 -11.15
C GLU A 1043 20.31 10.44 -10.94
N THR A 1044 20.08 10.83 -9.69
CA THR A 1044 20.47 12.13 -9.15
C THR A 1044 21.35 11.90 -7.93
N ASN A 1045 22.59 12.40 -8.03
CA ASN A 1045 23.34 12.81 -6.86
C ASN A 1045 22.79 14.18 -6.46
N GLU A 1046 22.14 14.24 -5.30
CA GLU A 1046 21.83 15.46 -4.55
C GLU A 1046 22.74 15.45 -3.32
#